data_AF-A0A938SM64-F1
#
_entry.id   AF-A0A938SM64-F1
#
_cell.length_a   1.000
_cell.length_b   1.000
_cell.length_c   1.000
_cell.angle_alpha   90.00
_cell.angle_beta   90.00
_cell.angle_gamma   90.00
#
_symmetry.space_group_name_H-M   'P 1'
#
loop_
_entity.id
_entity.type
_entity.pdbx_description
1 polymer ?
#
loop_
_entity_poly.entity_id
_entity_poly.type
_entity_poly.pdbx_seq_one_letter_code
_entity_poly.pdbx_strand_id
1 'polypeptide(L)'
;MCQSEPITGQSTCWGCLSDPCQELLEGLKAGPLANGQVGAGALIASLRRERLAQPAIFIGAGTCGLGAGAARTIAAVQAYLRERAMDADVVEVGCVGLCSAEPIMDVQLPGRTRLSFGNVVGDRVAPLLDAVVAGKLPPEAPLGQHRPSGNAGPYPDVPYLDEHPFLVFQRRLVLANSGLIDPRDIDEYVARGGYSALARTLRRLTPDEVCDAVLTSGLRGRGGGGFPAGRKWKLARQAASEQRYLICNADEGDPGAFMDRAVCESDPHRLLEGMIIAAYAIGASKACIYIRAEYPLAIARLEEAIEKARSYGLLGQDILGSGYCLDMIIKMGAGAFVCGEETALIHSIEGRRGMPRPRPPYPAAQGLFGKPTVINNVETLANVPWIMAHGADAFAAMGTAGSKGTKVFALSGHVQRTGLVEIPMGTPIRDVVFKIGGGIPGGRRCKAVQIGGPSGGCIPAASMDIATDYEALKQFGAIMGSGGLVVLDETTCMVDLAKYFMEFIQSESCGKCIPCREGTRRLLEILQAITRSARREKDFDSLLRFQGVVHMKKLAEVIRDTSLCGLGQTAPNPVLSTLRWFRDEYEAHIFERRCPAGVCKELVGAPCQTGCPVGTEVWRYVAHIARGEHTDAYRVIRQFNPFPSTCARVCHHPCETVCRARTTGGDPVAVRALKRFVVDHVAPSAFVAPVKPAASDAPRVAVIGAGPAGLTAAHLLAVQGNRVTVLEKECLPGGMLVCAIPEYRLPRDLLRAEIDALLNTNIELRCNTALGRDFT
;
A
#
# COMPACT_ATOMS: atom_id res chain seq x y z
N MET A 1 18.80 28.38 -50.87
CA MET A 1 20.16 28.82 -50.54
C MET A 1 20.17 29.22 -49.07
N CYS A 2 20.47 28.29 -48.17
CA CYS A 2 21.00 28.60 -46.84
C CYS A 2 22.38 27.97 -46.83
N GLN A 3 23.41 28.80 -46.91
CA GLN A 3 24.79 28.37 -46.77
C GLN A 3 25.07 28.19 -45.28
N SER A 4 25.31 26.95 -44.86
CA SER A 4 26.01 26.64 -43.62
C SER A 4 27.47 26.35 -43.95
N GLU A 5 28.39 27.04 -43.28
CA GLU A 5 29.81 26.70 -43.33
C GLU A 5 30.06 25.32 -42.70
N PRO A 6 31.00 24.52 -43.25
CA PRO A 6 31.25 23.17 -42.77
C PRO A 6 32.17 23.19 -41.55
N ILE A 7 31.66 22.81 -40.38
CA ILE A 7 32.52 22.34 -39.29
C ILE A 7 33.02 20.94 -39.70
N THR A 8 34.30 20.88 -40.03
CA THR A 8 35.01 19.69 -40.49
C THR A 8 35.03 18.58 -39.44
N GLY A 9 34.50 17.40 -39.79
CA GLY A 9 34.85 16.12 -39.16
C GLY A 9 33.90 15.52 -38.11
N GLN A 10 32.60 15.82 -38.14
CA GLN A 10 31.63 15.23 -37.21
C GLN A 10 30.65 14.28 -37.92
N SER A 11 30.46 13.09 -37.33
CA SER A 11 29.47 12.08 -37.74
C SER A 11 28.09 12.72 -37.94
N THR A 12 27.52 12.54 -39.13
CA THR A 12 26.21 13.05 -39.56
C THR A 12 25.02 12.47 -38.81
N CYS A 13 25.27 11.57 -37.86
CA CYS A 13 24.24 10.76 -37.26
C CYS A 13 23.09 11.57 -36.64
N TRP A 14 23.33 12.71 -35.98
CA TRP A 14 22.29 13.35 -35.14
C TRP A 14 22.08 14.84 -35.43
N GLY A 15 22.24 15.24 -36.69
CA GLY A 15 22.07 16.65 -37.10
C GLY A 15 20.62 17.12 -37.21
N CYS A 16 19.64 16.20 -37.22
CA CYS A 16 18.22 16.52 -37.36
C CYS A 16 17.39 15.75 -36.32
N LEU A 17 16.74 16.47 -35.40
CA LEU A 17 15.94 15.91 -34.30
C LEU A 17 14.61 15.26 -34.74
N SER A 18 14.31 15.19 -36.04
CA SER A 18 13.01 14.73 -36.56
C SER A 18 13.04 13.36 -37.22
N ASP A 19 14.20 12.80 -37.55
CA ASP A 19 14.33 11.48 -38.21
C ASP A 19 15.34 10.60 -37.45
N PRO A 20 15.12 9.27 -37.37
CA PRO A 20 16.09 8.38 -36.76
C PRO A 20 17.44 8.50 -37.48
N CYS A 21 18.50 8.67 -36.70
CA CYS A 21 19.84 8.64 -37.27
C CYS A 21 20.04 7.35 -38.09
N GLN A 22 20.29 7.48 -39.39
CA GLN A 22 20.58 6.32 -40.24
C GLN A 22 21.80 5.53 -39.73
N GLU A 23 22.85 6.18 -39.23
CA GLU A 23 24.01 5.51 -38.63
C GLU A 23 23.69 4.78 -37.29
N LEU A 24 22.72 5.27 -36.50
CA LEU A 24 22.25 4.59 -35.28
C LEU A 24 21.50 3.32 -35.65
N LEU A 25 20.59 3.43 -36.63
CA LEU A 25 19.84 2.29 -37.14
C LEU A 25 20.79 1.26 -37.77
N GLU A 26 21.76 1.70 -38.57
CA GLU A 26 22.80 0.81 -39.09
C GLU A 26 23.69 0.23 -37.98
N GLY A 27 23.94 0.99 -36.90
CA GLY A 27 24.67 0.52 -35.74
C GLY A 27 23.93 -0.57 -34.96
N LEU A 28 22.63 -0.37 -34.69
CA LEU A 28 21.73 -1.34 -34.06
C LEU A 28 21.51 -2.56 -34.95
N LYS A 29 21.44 -2.36 -36.27
CA LYS A 29 21.50 -3.44 -37.24
C LYS A 29 22.82 -4.17 -37.02
N ALA A 30 23.99 -3.59 -37.32
CA ALA A 30 25.29 -4.27 -37.25
C ALA A 30 25.59 -5.03 -35.94
N GLY A 31 25.02 -4.63 -34.80
CA GLY A 31 25.05 -5.38 -33.54
C GLY A 31 24.58 -4.53 -32.35
N PRO A 32 24.85 -4.94 -31.09
CA PRO A 32 24.70 -4.05 -29.94
C PRO A 32 25.50 -2.77 -30.21
N LEU A 33 24.81 -1.62 -30.28
CA LEU A 33 25.33 -0.27 -30.57
C LEU A 33 26.79 -0.26 -31.04
N ALA A 34 26.96 -0.61 -32.33
CA ALA A 34 28.23 -0.93 -32.99
C ALA A 34 29.49 -0.37 -32.29
N ASN A 35 30.23 -1.28 -31.64
CA ASN A 35 31.56 -1.00 -31.10
C ASN A 35 32.45 -0.34 -32.16
N GLY A 36 32.95 0.87 -31.90
CA GLY A 36 34.05 1.48 -32.67
C GLY A 36 33.69 2.57 -33.68
N GLN A 37 32.45 3.08 -33.74
CA GLN A 37 32.16 4.29 -34.53
C GLN A 37 32.77 5.55 -33.90
N VAL A 38 33.63 6.24 -34.64
CA VAL A 38 34.30 7.49 -34.23
C VAL A 38 33.24 8.59 -34.08
N GLY A 39 33.13 9.21 -32.90
CA GLY A 39 32.16 10.28 -32.58
C GLY A 39 30.93 9.83 -31.80
N ALA A 40 30.49 8.57 -31.94
CA ALA A 40 29.33 8.03 -31.23
C ALA A 40 29.48 8.06 -29.70
N GLY A 41 30.70 7.85 -29.19
CA GLY A 41 30.98 7.85 -27.75
C GLY A 41 30.73 9.22 -27.08
N ALA A 42 31.03 10.33 -27.75
CA ALA A 42 30.81 11.66 -27.19
C ALA A 42 29.32 11.99 -27.09
N LEU A 43 28.53 11.57 -28.08
CA LEU A 43 27.09 11.74 -28.05
C LEU A 43 26.41 10.79 -27.08
N ILE A 44 26.80 9.50 -27.04
CA ILE A 44 26.28 8.56 -26.04
C ILE A 44 26.54 9.12 -24.64
N ALA A 45 27.73 9.68 -24.39
CA ALA A 45 28.03 10.36 -23.13
C ALA A 45 27.14 11.60 -22.90
N SER A 46 26.77 12.34 -23.96
CA SER A 46 25.82 13.47 -23.86
C SER A 46 24.39 13.01 -23.55
N LEU A 47 23.85 12.03 -24.27
CA LEU A 47 22.51 11.45 -24.05
C LEU A 47 22.40 10.78 -22.68
N ARG A 48 23.49 10.17 -22.20
CA ARG A 48 23.57 9.64 -20.83
C ARG A 48 23.82 10.72 -19.77
N ARG A 49 24.01 11.98 -20.19
CA ARG A 49 24.31 13.12 -19.32
C ARG A 49 25.58 12.95 -18.49
N GLU A 50 26.56 12.21 -19.02
CA GLU A 50 27.90 12.03 -18.45
C GLU A 50 28.81 13.23 -18.77
N ARG A 51 28.51 13.94 -19.85
CA ARG A 51 29.12 15.21 -20.23
C ARG A 51 28.03 16.23 -20.51
N LEU A 52 28.02 17.32 -19.76
CA LEU A 52 27.04 18.39 -19.87
C LEU A 52 27.73 19.66 -20.37
N ALA A 53 27.16 20.28 -21.40
CA ALA A 53 27.57 21.62 -21.85
C ALA A 53 26.95 22.72 -20.97
N GLN A 54 25.74 22.49 -20.48
CA GLN A 54 24.96 23.39 -19.62
C GLN A 54 24.35 22.62 -18.45
N PRO A 55 23.91 23.28 -17.37
CA PRO A 55 23.20 22.62 -16.27
C PRO A 55 21.99 21.81 -16.76
N ALA A 56 21.74 20.67 -16.11
CA ALA A 56 20.53 19.88 -16.33
C ALA A 56 19.73 19.77 -15.03
N ILE A 57 18.43 20.03 -15.12
CA ILE A 57 17.47 19.99 -14.02
C ILE A 57 16.45 18.90 -14.36
N PHE A 58 16.44 17.84 -13.55
CA PHE A 58 15.51 16.72 -13.72
C PHE A 58 14.38 16.85 -12.73
N ILE A 59 13.14 16.64 -13.16
CA ILE A 59 11.97 16.78 -12.31
C ILE A 59 11.13 15.51 -12.41
N GLY A 60 10.87 14.87 -11.27
CA GLY A 60 9.97 13.73 -11.15
C GLY A 60 8.55 14.11 -11.57
N ALA A 61 8.20 13.78 -12.81
CA ALA A 61 6.95 14.15 -13.46
C ALA A 61 6.14 12.91 -13.90
N GLY A 62 6.30 11.80 -13.18
CA GLY A 62 5.29 10.73 -13.17
C GLY A 62 4.03 11.16 -12.41
N THR A 63 2.97 10.36 -12.49
CA THR A 63 1.68 10.69 -11.86
C THR A 63 1.79 10.97 -10.35
N CYS A 64 2.71 10.29 -9.63
CA CYS A 64 2.98 10.58 -8.22
C CYS A 64 3.60 11.97 -8.00
N GLY A 65 4.61 12.34 -8.78
CA GLY A 65 5.25 13.66 -8.73
C GLY A 65 4.28 14.77 -9.11
N LEU A 66 3.50 14.59 -10.18
CA LEU A 66 2.45 15.52 -10.58
C LEU A 66 1.40 15.69 -9.47
N GLY A 67 0.96 14.59 -8.85
CA GLY A 67 0.06 14.61 -7.70
C GLY A 67 0.63 15.32 -6.46
N ALA A 68 1.95 15.27 -6.28
CA ALA A 68 2.66 15.98 -5.20
C ALA A 68 2.97 17.45 -5.53
N GLY A 69 2.75 17.89 -6.78
CA GLY A 69 2.90 19.29 -7.21
C GLY A 69 4.06 19.55 -8.18
N ALA A 70 4.62 18.54 -8.84
CA ALA A 70 5.72 18.69 -9.79
C ALA A 70 5.43 19.71 -10.91
N ALA A 71 4.18 19.86 -11.34
CA ALA A 71 3.79 20.89 -12.32
C ALA A 71 4.12 22.32 -11.84
N ARG A 72 3.97 22.59 -10.54
CA ARG A 72 4.37 23.88 -9.95
C ARG A 72 5.89 24.01 -9.88
N THR A 73 6.59 22.91 -9.63
CA THR A 73 8.06 22.86 -9.65
C THR A 73 8.60 23.15 -11.04
N ILE A 74 8.05 22.51 -12.09
CA ILE A 74 8.40 22.77 -13.50
C ILE A 74 8.19 24.24 -13.85
N ALA A 75 7.00 24.79 -13.53
CA ALA A 75 6.70 26.19 -13.81
C ALA A 75 7.66 27.16 -13.10
N ALA A 76 8.01 26.86 -11.84
CA ALA A 76 8.95 27.68 -11.06
C ALA A 76 10.39 27.58 -11.58
N VAL A 77 10.85 26.39 -12.00
CA VAL A 77 12.16 26.21 -12.64
C VAL A 77 12.22 27.01 -13.94
N GLN A 78 11.20 26.90 -14.79
CA GLN A 78 11.14 27.65 -16.04
C GLN A 78 11.11 29.17 -15.81
N ALA A 79 10.39 29.64 -14.79
CA ALA A 79 10.38 31.06 -14.42
C ALA A 79 11.76 31.53 -13.96
N TYR A 80 12.41 30.76 -13.08
CA TYR A 80 13.76 31.03 -12.59
C TYR A 80 14.78 31.15 -13.73
N LEU A 81 14.77 30.21 -14.68
CA LEU A 81 15.68 30.23 -15.84
C LEU A 81 15.47 31.47 -16.72
N ARG A 82 14.20 31.85 -16.96
CA ARG A 82 13.86 33.06 -17.72
C ARG A 82 14.29 34.34 -17.01
N GLU A 83 14.02 34.47 -15.72
CA GLU A 83 14.37 35.67 -14.93
C GLU A 83 15.88 35.92 -14.86
N ARG A 84 16.68 34.86 -14.93
CA ARG A 84 18.15 34.94 -14.86
C ARG A 84 18.84 34.81 -16.21
N ALA A 85 18.09 34.69 -17.30
CA ALA A 85 18.61 34.43 -18.65
C ALA A 85 19.66 33.30 -18.63
N MET A 86 19.34 32.19 -17.96
CA MET A 86 20.22 31.04 -17.78
C MET A 86 19.77 29.89 -18.66
N ASP A 87 20.67 29.37 -19.48
CA ASP A 87 20.43 28.17 -20.29
C ASP A 87 20.64 26.91 -19.44
N ALA A 88 19.62 26.05 -19.40
CA ALA A 88 19.67 24.75 -18.73
C ALA A 88 18.69 23.78 -19.39
N ASP A 89 19.05 22.50 -19.40
CA ASP A 89 18.16 21.42 -19.83
C ASP A 89 17.13 21.15 -18.73
N VAL A 90 15.84 21.23 -19.04
CA VAL A 90 14.77 20.83 -18.12
C VAL A 90 14.19 19.50 -18.58
N VAL A 91 14.45 18.45 -17.80
CA VAL A 91 14.11 17.08 -18.16
C VAL A 91 13.01 16.56 -17.24
N GLU A 92 11.87 16.22 -17.82
CA GLU A 92 10.77 15.59 -17.09
C GLU A 92 11.00 14.09 -17.05
N VAL A 93 11.36 13.55 -15.88
CA VAL A 93 11.57 12.10 -15.71
C VAL A 93 10.32 11.42 -15.17
N GLY A 94 10.26 10.09 -15.27
CA GLY A 94 9.20 9.28 -14.67
C GLY A 94 9.25 9.22 -13.14
N CYS A 95 8.52 8.27 -12.56
CA CYS A 95 8.54 8.00 -11.12
C CYS A 95 9.94 7.51 -10.70
N VAL A 96 10.61 8.21 -9.78
CA VAL A 96 11.93 7.81 -9.28
C VAL A 96 11.85 6.58 -8.39
N GLY A 97 10.71 6.40 -7.72
CA GLY A 97 10.38 5.28 -6.84
C GLY A 97 10.22 5.68 -5.37
N LEU A 98 10.88 6.74 -4.89
CA LEU A 98 10.72 7.23 -3.52
C LEU A 98 9.56 8.24 -3.42
N CYS A 99 8.31 7.75 -3.54
CA CYS A 99 7.12 8.60 -3.60
C CYS A 99 6.94 9.52 -2.37
N SER A 100 7.41 9.11 -1.19
CA SER A 100 7.39 9.93 0.03
C SER A 100 8.24 11.21 -0.01
N ALA A 101 9.12 11.34 -1.01
CA ALA A 101 9.96 12.53 -1.20
C ALA A 101 9.60 13.32 -2.48
N GLU A 102 8.50 12.98 -3.15
CA GLU A 102 8.05 13.70 -4.33
C GLU A 102 7.45 15.08 -3.98
N PRO A 103 7.61 16.11 -4.83
CA PRO A 103 8.36 16.09 -6.09
C PRO A 103 9.86 16.03 -5.85
N ILE A 104 10.52 15.07 -6.51
CA ILE A 104 11.98 14.97 -6.53
C ILE A 104 12.50 15.86 -7.65
N MET A 105 13.40 16.78 -7.31
CA MET A 105 14.11 17.62 -8.25
C MET A 105 15.60 17.37 -8.13
N ASP A 106 16.24 17.03 -9.25
CA ASP A 106 17.68 16.83 -9.30
C ASP A 106 18.35 17.93 -10.12
N VAL A 107 19.55 18.31 -9.70
CA VAL A 107 20.33 19.35 -10.37
C VAL A 107 21.72 18.80 -10.66
N GLN A 108 22.13 18.85 -11.91
CA GLN A 108 23.45 18.45 -12.36
C GLN A 108 24.15 19.64 -13.03
N LEU A 109 25.25 20.09 -12.45
CA LEU A 109 26.09 21.13 -13.03
C LEU A 109 27.20 20.51 -13.91
N PRO A 110 27.69 21.23 -14.94
CA PRO A 110 28.85 20.79 -15.71
C PRO A 110 30.03 20.43 -14.80
N GLY A 111 30.61 19.24 -15.01
CA GLY A 111 31.74 18.74 -14.23
C GLY A 111 31.42 18.26 -12.80
N ARG A 112 30.14 18.25 -12.39
CA ARG A 112 29.70 17.76 -11.07
C ARG A 112 28.70 16.61 -11.20
N THR A 113 28.62 15.80 -10.15
CA THR A 113 27.57 14.77 -10.03
C THR A 113 26.18 15.40 -9.92
N ARG A 114 25.16 14.59 -10.21
CA ARG A 114 23.76 14.98 -10.07
C ARG A 114 23.35 14.93 -8.59
N LEU A 115 22.86 16.03 -8.05
CA LEU A 115 22.33 16.15 -6.67
C LEU A 115 20.82 15.97 -6.67
N SER A 116 20.29 15.24 -5.70
CA SER A 116 18.85 14.98 -5.58
C SER A 116 18.23 15.64 -4.36
N PHE A 117 17.08 16.29 -4.56
CA PHE A 117 16.34 17.00 -3.53
C PHE A 117 14.87 16.57 -3.50
N GLY A 118 14.34 16.38 -2.30
CA GLY A 118 12.97 15.93 -2.08
C GLY A 118 12.01 17.04 -1.66
N ASN A 119 10.73 16.82 -1.93
CA ASN A 119 9.62 17.70 -1.57
C ASN A 119 9.74 19.12 -2.16
N VAL A 120 10.42 19.28 -3.30
CA VAL A 120 10.71 20.59 -3.89
C VAL A 120 9.47 21.09 -4.64
N VAL A 121 8.85 22.15 -4.13
CA VAL A 121 7.64 22.75 -4.72
C VAL A 121 7.81 24.26 -4.77
N GLY A 122 7.39 24.88 -5.89
CA GLY A 122 7.14 26.32 -6.01
C GLY A 122 8.21 27.24 -5.42
N ASP A 123 7.94 27.79 -4.24
CA ASP A 123 8.78 28.73 -3.50
C ASP A 123 10.15 28.18 -3.08
N ARG A 124 10.29 26.85 -2.98
CA ARG A 124 11.57 26.19 -2.67
C ARG A 124 12.53 26.12 -3.86
N VAL A 125 12.06 26.33 -5.09
CA VAL A 125 12.88 26.14 -6.30
C VAL A 125 14.00 27.18 -6.40
N ALA A 126 13.67 28.47 -6.35
CA ALA A 126 14.65 29.53 -6.58
C ALA A 126 15.78 29.55 -5.52
N PRO A 127 15.51 29.49 -4.20
CA PRO A 127 16.57 29.45 -3.18
C PRO A 127 17.49 28.23 -3.32
N LEU A 128 16.94 27.09 -3.73
CA LEU A 128 17.70 25.86 -3.94
C LEU A 128 18.63 26.00 -5.15
N LEU A 129 18.10 26.44 -6.30
CA LEU A 129 18.90 26.64 -7.51
C LEU A 129 19.98 27.71 -7.29
N ASP A 130 19.70 28.76 -6.53
CA ASP A 130 20.68 29.79 -6.14
C ASP A 130 21.88 29.20 -5.42
N ALA A 131 21.62 28.38 -4.42
CA ALA A 131 22.68 27.74 -3.64
C ALA A 131 23.52 26.81 -4.52
N VAL A 132 22.86 25.94 -5.29
CA VAL A 132 23.55 24.93 -6.11
C VAL A 132 24.39 25.59 -7.20
N VAL A 133 23.83 26.56 -7.94
CA VAL A 133 24.55 27.30 -8.99
C VAL A 133 25.74 28.07 -8.41
N ALA A 134 25.63 28.61 -7.19
CA ALA A 134 26.74 29.24 -6.48
C ALA A 134 27.80 28.24 -5.96
N GLY A 135 27.66 26.94 -6.26
CA GLY A 135 28.56 25.88 -5.82
C GLY A 135 28.44 25.54 -4.33
N LYS A 136 27.35 25.95 -3.69
CA LYS A 136 27.06 25.70 -2.27
C LYS A 136 26.00 24.62 -2.13
N LEU A 137 26.06 23.88 -1.04
CA LEU A 137 24.93 23.03 -0.64
C LEU A 137 23.83 23.93 -0.06
N PRO A 138 22.57 23.78 -0.49
CA PRO A 138 21.46 24.51 0.12
C PRO A 138 21.34 24.15 1.61
N PRO A 139 20.66 25.01 2.42
CA PRO A 139 20.48 24.76 3.86
C PRO A 139 19.78 23.42 4.17
N GLU A 140 18.98 22.93 3.22
CA GLU A 140 18.29 21.65 3.30
C GLU A 140 19.20 20.54 2.79
N ALA A 141 19.33 19.45 3.56
CA ALA A 141 20.18 18.34 3.16
C ALA A 141 19.64 17.66 1.87
N PRO A 142 20.50 17.42 0.87
CA PRO A 142 20.11 16.61 -0.29
C PRO A 142 19.71 15.20 0.15
N LEU A 143 18.80 14.57 -0.61
CA LEU A 143 18.49 13.16 -0.46
C LEU A 143 19.73 12.28 -0.72
N GLY A 144 20.61 12.76 -1.58
CA GLY A 144 21.89 12.15 -1.93
C GLY A 144 22.41 12.67 -3.27
N GLN A 145 23.54 12.13 -3.70
CA GLN A 145 24.10 12.38 -5.04
C GLN A 145 24.18 11.10 -5.87
N HIS A 146 24.05 11.21 -7.18
CA HIS A 146 24.31 10.07 -8.07
C HIS A 146 25.81 9.72 -8.07
N ARG A 147 26.13 8.45 -8.33
CA ARG A 147 27.51 8.01 -8.51
C ARG A 147 28.18 8.79 -9.67
N PRO A 148 29.47 9.12 -9.57
CA PRO A 148 30.22 9.74 -10.66
C PRO A 148 30.12 8.89 -11.92
N SER A 149 29.84 9.54 -13.05
CA SER A 149 29.98 8.96 -14.38
C SER A 149 30.80 9.90 -15.25
N GLY A 150 31.64 9.35 -16.13
CA GLY A 150 32.58 10.12 -16.92
C GLY A 150 33.54 10.95 -16.07
N ASN A 151 33.59 12.27 -16.32
CA ASN A 151 34.52 13.21 -15.68
C ASN A 151 33.87 14.03 -14.55
N ALA A 152 32.68 13.66 -14.08
CA ALA A 152 31.96 14.40 -13.05
C ALA A 152 32.57 14.21 -11.66
N GLY A 153 32.94 15.31 -10.98
CA GLY A 153 33.44 15.28 -9.61
C GLY A 153 32.30 15.20 -8.57
N PRO A 154 32.41 14.35 -7.54
CA PRO A 154 31.40 14.26 -6.49
C PRO A 154 31.36 15.53 -5.61
N TYR A 155 30.25 15.72 -4.91
CA TYR A 155 30.16 16.68 -3.80
C TYR A 155 30.72 16.04 -2.53
N PRO A 156 31.69 16.66 -1.85
CA PRO A 156 32.15 16.21 -0.54
C PRO A 156 31.00 16.16 0.45
N ASP A 157 31.04 15.21 1.38
CA ASP A 157 30.10 15.07 2.50
C ASP A 157 28.62 14.84 2.15
N VAL A 158 28.30 14.59 0.87
CA VAL A 158 26.97 14.16 0.42
C VAL A 158 26.97 12.65 0.18
N PRO A 159 26.13 11.85 0.86
CA PRO A 159 26.04 10.42 0.62
C PRO A 159 25.49 10.11 -0.78
N TYR A 160 25.75 8.91 -1.28
CA TYR A 160 25.20 8.53 -2.58
C TYR A 160 23.71 8.19 -2.46
N LEU A 161 22.95 8.55 -3.49
CA LEU A 161 21.50 8.29 -3.54
C LEU A 161 21.22 6.78 -3.49
N ASP A 162 22.08 5.95 -4.08
CA ASP A 162 21.97 4.49 -4.02
C ASP A 162 22.27 3.90 -2.63
N GLU A 163 22.89 4.67 -1.73
CA GLU A 163 23.11 4.32 -0.32
C GLU A 163 21.94 4.77 0.58
N HIS A 164 21.02 5.56 0.05
CA HIS A 164 19.82 5.96 0.80
C HIS A 164 19.07 4.70 1.29
N PRO A 165 18.59 4.64 2.54
CA PRO A 165 18.06 3.40 3.11
C PRO A 165 16.85 2.81 2.38
N PHE A 166 16.15 3.63 1.59
CA PHE A 166 15.07 3.16 0.71
C PHE A 166 15.58 2.46 -0.57
N LEU A 167 16.75 2.84 -1.07
CA LEU A 167 17.28 2.39 -2.37
C LEU A 167 18.35 1.29 -2.23
N VAL A 168 19.14 1.31 -1.15
CA VAL A 168 20.31 0.42 -0.97
C VAL A 168 19.98 -1.08 -1.00
N PHE A 169 18.81 -1.48 -0.53
CA PHE A 169 18.37 -2.88 -0.50
C PHE A 169 17.69 -3.32 -1.80
N GLN A 170 17.46 -2.40 -2.73
CA GLN A 170 16.79 -2.71 -4.00
C GLN A 170 17.75 -3.35 -5.00
N ARG A 171 17.18 -4.14 -5.90
CA ARG A 171 17.82 -4.66 -7.11
C ARG A 171 16.96 -4.26 -8.29
N ARG A 172 17.26 -3.07 -8.85
CA ARG A 172 16.44 -2.43 -9.87
C ARG A 172 16.77 -2.98 -11.25
N LEU A 173 16.06 -4.02 -11.69
CA LEU A 173 16.14 -4.52 -13.06
C LEU A 173 15.10 -3.83 -13.91
N VAL A 174 13.81 -3.93 -13.55
CA VAL A 174 12.68 -3.33 -14.27
C VAL A 174 12.70 -1.82 -14.13
N LEU A 175 13.00 -1.31 -12.94
CA LEU A 175 13.04 0.12 -12.64
C LEU A 175 14.41 0.77 -12.89
N ALA A 176 15.28 0.14 -13.68
CA ALA A 176 16.67 0.57 -13.87
C ALA A 176 16.79 1.99 -14.43
N ASN A 177 15.88 2.39 -15.33
CA ASN A 177 15.89 3.71 -15.97
C ASN A 177 14.96 4.72 -15.29
N SER A 178 14.16 4.32 -14.30
CA SER A 178 13.15 5.22 -13.71
C SER A 178 13.82 6.35 -12.93
N GLY A 179 13.51 7.58 -13.31
CA GLY A 179 14.16 8.78 -12.80
C GLY A 179 15.47 9.16 -13.50
N LEU A 180 15.97 8.36 -14.45
CA LEU A 180 17.26 8.59 -15.11
C LEU A 180 17.17 9.10 -16.55
N ILE A 181 16.06 8.84 -17.24
CA ILE A 181 15.82 9.24 -18.64
C ILE A 181 14.56 10.09 -18.78
N ASP A 182 14.50 10.91 -19.83
CA ASP A 182 13.22 11.41 -20.34
C ASP A 182 12.46 10.24 -20.99
N PRO A 183 11.27 9.84 -20.48
CA PRO A 183 10.51 8.72 -21.03
C PRO A 183 10.00 8.98 -22.46
N ARG A 184 10.03 10.22 -22.94
CA ARG A 184 9.68 10.58 -24.32
C ARG A 184 10.89 10.47 -25.25
N ASP A 185 12.11 10.48 -24.74
CA ASP A 185 13.31 10.44 -25.57
C ASP A 185 13.78 9.00 -25.80
N ILE A 186 13.57 8.49 -27.02
CA ILE A 186 14.00 7.15 -27.42
C ILE A 186 15.53 7.03 -27.45
N ASP A 187 16.25 8.12 -27.72
CA ASP A 187 17.70 8.11 -27.87
C ASP A 187 18.40 7.97 -26.52
N GLU A 188 17.84 8.53 -25.45
CA GLU A 188 18.33 8.29 -24.08
C GLU A 188 18.17 6.80 -23.69
N TYR A 189 17.09 6.14 -24.12
CA TYR A 189 16.88 4.70 -23.91
C TYR A 189 17.89 3.86 -24.70
N VAL A 190 18.04 4.15 -26.01
CA VAL A 190 19.00 3.47 -26.88
C VAL A 190 20.43 3.68 -26.37
N ALA A 191 20.82 4.91 -26.02
CA ALA A 191 22.15 5.21 -25.51
C ALA A 191 22.50 4.38 -24.27
N ARG A 192 21.53 3.96 -23.46
CA ARG A 192 21.71 3.08 -22.29
C ARG A 192 21.70 1.58 -22.62
N GLY A 193 21.70 1.22 -23.89
CA GLY A 193 21.70 -0.16 -24.38
C GLY A 193 20.31 -0.71 -24.74
N GLY A 194 19.27 0.13 -24.69
CA GLY A 194 17.93 -0.22 -25.15
C GLY A 194 17.92 -0.71 -26.60
N TYR A 195 17.02 -1.64 -26.92
CA TYR A 195 16.88 -2.32 -28.22
C TYR A 195 18.08 -3.19 -28.67
N SER A 196 19.20 -3.16 -27.96
CA SER A 196 20.35 -4.01 -28.28
C SER A 196 20.04 -5.50 -28.04
N ALA A 197 19.20 -5.80 -27.04
CA ALA A 197 18.78 -7.17 -26.77
C ALA A 197 17.82 -7.66 -27.87
N LEU A 198 16.88 -6.82 -28.31
CA LEU A 198 16.02 -7.09 -29.46
C LEU A 198 16.84 -7.36 -30.73
N ALA A 199 17.76 -6.46 -31.08
CA ALA A 199 18.58 -6.60 -32.29
C ALA A 199 19.38 -7.91 -32.29
N ARG A 200 20.00 -8.25 -31.15
CA ARG A 200 20.70 -9.52 -30.99
C ARG A 200 19.76 -10.73 -31.12
N THR A 201 18.57 -10.64 -30.54
CA THR A 201 17.57 -11.71 -30.54
C THR A 201 17.12 -12.03 -31.97
N LEU A 202 16.66 -11.02 -32.72
CA LEU A 202 16.16 -11.22 -34.10
C LEU A 202 17.22 -11.79 -35.05
N ARG A 203 18.50 -11.54 -34.78
CA ARG A 203 19.62 -11.96 -35.64
C ARG A 203 20.18 -13.33 -35.31
N ARG A 204 20.18 -13.71 -34.04
CA ARG A 204 20.96 -14.86 -33.55
C ARG A 204 20.13 -15.98 -32.99
N LEU A 205 18.87 -15.72 -32.62
CA LEU A 205 18.04 -16.68 -31.92
C LEU A 205 16.77 -16.95 -32.73
N THR A 206 16.41 -18.22 -32.80
CA THR A 206 15.11 -18.65 -33.31
C THR A 206 14.00 -18.38 -32.28
N PRO A 207 12.72 -18.29 -32.70
CA PRO A 207 11.61 -18.09 -31.77
C PRO A 207 11.53 -19.14 -30.64
N ASP A 208 11.88 -20.40 -30.94
CA ASP A 208 11.87 -21.48 -29.95
C ASP A 208 13.00 -21.33 -28.92
N GLU A 209 14.20 -20.91 -29.34
CA GLU A 209 15.31 -20.59 -28.42
C GLU A 209 14.98 -19.41 -27.49
N VAL A 210 14.21 -18.42 -27.97
CA VAL A 210 13.72 -17.33 -27.11
C VAL A 210 12.72 -17.86 -26.08
N CYS A 211 11.79 -18.73 -26.48
CA CYS A 211 10.88 -19.39 -25.55
C CYS A 211 11.63 -20.23 -24.51
N ASP A 212 12.69 -20.92 -24.92
CA ASP A 212 13.58 -21.70 -24.05
C ASP A 212 14.33 -20.81 -23.07
N ALA A 213 14.93 -19.71 -23.53
CA ALA A 213 15.64 -18.77 -22.67
C ALA A 213 14.73 -18.22 -21.57
N VAL A 214 13.50 -17.81 -21.92
CA VAL A 214 12.52 -17.32 -20.94
C VAL A 214 12.04 -18.44 -20.01
N LEU A 215 11.91 -19.67 -20.50
CA LEU A 215 11.57 -20.82 -19.66
C LEU A 215 12.69 -21.13 -18.65
N THR A 216 13.94 -21.20 -19.11
CA THR A 216 15.14 -21.48 -18.30
C THR A 216 15.38 -20.38 -17.26
N SER A 217 15.06 -19.13 -17.58
CA SER A 217 15.14 -18.03 -16.61
C SER A 217 14.26 -18.25 -15.37
N GLY A 218 13.22 -19.07 -15.50
CA GLY A 218 12.22 -19.27 -14.44
C GLY A 218 11.30 -18.07 -14.24
N LEU A 219 11.21 -17.14 -15.20
CA LEU A 219 10.29 -16.01 -15.15
C LEU A 219 8.85 -16.49 -14.99
N ARG A 220 8.20 -16.04 -13.92
CA ARG A 220 6.78 -16.27 -13.63
C ARG A 220 5.99 -14.99 -13.92
N GLY A 221 4.74 -15.14 -14.35
CA GLY A 221 3.85 -14.02 -14.62
C GLY A 221 3.67 -13.12 -13.38
N ARG A 222 3.98 -11.83 -13.53
CA ARG A 222 4.01 -10.84 -12.45
C ARG A 222 2.65 -10.23 -12.10
N GLY A 223 1.62 -10.46 -12.90
CA GLY A 223 0.24 -10.04 -12.62
C GLY A 223 -0.50 -10.88 -11.56
N GLY A 224 0.19 -11.57 -10.65
CA GLY A 224 -0.42 -12.31 -9.54
C GLY A 224 -0.32 -13.82 -9.59
N GLY A 225 -0.87 -14.47 -10.62
CA GLY A 225 -1.00 -15.94 -10.64
C GLY A 225 0.31 -16.73 -10.75
N GLY A 226 1.42 -16.08 -11.08
CA GLY A 226 2.74 -16.72 -11.09
C GLY A 226 2.87 -17.90 -12.07
N PHE A 227 2.15 -17.93 -13.19
CA PHE A 227 2.32 -18.99 -14.18
C PHE A 227 3.66 -18.84 -14.92
N PRO A 228 4.43 -19.91 -15.20
CA PRO A 228 5.70 -19.80 -15.92
C PRO A 228 5.53 -19.18 -17.32
N ALA A 229 6.18 -18.04 -17.57
CA ALA A 229 6.00 -17.25 -18.80
C ALA A 229 6.47 -18.03 -20.04
N GLY A 230 7.67 -18.61 -20.01
CA GLY A 230 8.21 -19.39 -21.13
C GLY A 230 7.34 -20.60 -21.48
N ARG A 231 6.72 -21.25 -20.48
CA ARG A 231 5.76 -22.34 -20.73
C ARG A 231 4.51 -21.83 -21.45
N LYS A 232 3.99 -20.66 -21.05
CA LYS A 232 2.84 -20.02 -21.72
C LYS A 232 3.17 -19.72 -23.18
N TRP A 233 4.38 -19.24 -23.45
CA TRP A 233 4.85 -18.89 -24.80
C TRP A 233 4.99 -20.13 -25.67
N LYS A 234 5.63 -21.19 -25.16
CA LYS A 234 5.74 -22.47 -25.87
C LYS A 234 4.37 -23.04 -26.26
N LEU A 235 3.40 -23.03 -25.35
CA LEU A 235 2.06 -23.54 -25.64
C LEU A 235 1.39 -22.79 -26.80
N ALA A 236 1.52 -21.45 -26.83
CA ALA A 236 0.96 -20.65 -27.92
C ALA A 236 1.73 -20.82 -29.24
N ARG A 237 3.06 -20.98 -29.17
CA ARG A 237 3.92 -21.23 -30.33
C ARG A 237 3.58 -22.57 -31.00
N GLN A 238 3.43 -23.62 -30.19
CA GLN A 238 3.11 -24.99 -30.63
C GLN A 238 1.68 -25.14 -31.17
N ALA A 239 0.75 -24.23 -30.81
CA ALA A 239 -0.60 -24.27 -31.33
C ALA A 239 -0.61 -24.01 -32.84
N ALA A 240 -1.27 -24.89 -33.61
CA ALA A 240 -1.38 -24.77 -35.06
C ALA A 240 -2.25 -23.56 -35.45
N SER A 241 -1.61 -22.48 -35.90
CA SER A 241 -2.29 -21.30 -36.41
C SER A 241 -1.35 -20.43 -37.26
N GLU A 242 -1.90 -19.80 -38.29
CA GLU A 242 -1.19 -18.79 -39.08
C GLU A 242 -1.07 -17.47 -38.33
N GLN A 243 -2.10 -17.12 -37.55
CA GLN A 243 -2.16 -15.87 -36.79
C GLN A 243 -2.10 -16.15 -35.30
N ARG A 244 -1.30 -15.34 -34.60
CA ARG A 244 -1.22 -15.31 -33.13
C ARG A 244 -1.23 -13.87 -32.64
N TYR A 245 -1.63 -13.69 -31.39
CA TYR A 245 -1.72 -12.38 -30.77
C TYR A 245 -0.92 -12.32 -29.48
N LEU A 246 -0.29 -11.18 -29.23
CA LEU A 246 0.25 -10.82 -27.92
C LEU A 246 -0.63 -9.74 -27.29
N ILE A 247 -0.95 -9.90 -26.02
CA ILE A 247 -1.63 -8.87 -25.23
C ILE A 247 -0.76 -8.53 -24.02
N CYS A 248 -0.42 -7.25 -23.88
CA CYS A 248 0.08 -6.69 -22.65
C CYS A 248 -1.11 -6.25 -21.78
N ASN A 249 -1.27 -6.86 -20.61
CA ASN A 249 -2.26 -6.48 -19.62
C ASN A 249 -1.69 -5.41 -18.69
N ALA A 250 -2.16 -4.17 -18.88
CA ALA A 250 -1.85 -2.97 -18.11
C ALA A 250 -3.12 -2.38 -17.44
N ASP A 251 -4.10 -3.22 -17.10
CA ASP A 251 -5.35 -2.79 -16.46
C ASP A 251 -5.18 -2.44 -14.96
N GLU A 252 -4.03 -2.79 -14.35
CA GLU A 252 -3.59 -2.54 -12.95
C GLU A 252 -4.65 -1.89 -12.05
N GLY A 253 -5.72 -2.64 -11.78
CA GLY A 253 -6.91 -2.12 -11.08
C GLY A 253 -6.88 -2.31 -9.57
N ASP A 254 -5.83 -2.96 -9.04
CA ASP A 254 -5.66 -3.18 -7.60
C ASP A 254 -5.40 -1.84 -6.88
N PRO A 255 -6.22 -1.43 -5.91
CA PRO A 255 -5.93 -0.32 -5.02
C PRO A 255 -4.58 -0.50 -4.33
N GLY A 256 -3.74 0.54 -4.39
CA GLY A 256 -2.39 0.52 -3.85
C GLY A 256 -1.33 -0.08 -4.79
N ALA A 257 -1.70 -0.56 -5.99
CA ALA A 257 -0.75 -0.93 -7.04
C ALA A 257 -0.57 0.22 -8.05
N PHE A 258 0.68 0.47 -8.45
CA PHE A 258 1.05 1.50 -9.42
C PHE A 258 2.41 1.23 -10.08
N MET A 259 2.85 -0.03 -10.07
CA MET A 259 4.13 -0.50 -10.60
C MET A 259 4.10 -0.61 -12.13
N ASP A 260 3.01 -1.14 -12.69
CA ASP A 260 2.84 -1.20 -14.15
C ASP A 260 2.73 0.21 -14.71
N ARG A 261 1.94 1.08 -14.05
CA ARG A 261 1.88 2.51 -14.36
C ARG A 261 3.26 3.13 -14.41
N ALA A 262 4.07 2.88 -13.39
CA ALA A 262 5.40 3.49 -13.30
C ALA A 262 6.33 3.03 -14.42
N VAL A 263 6.25 1.78 -14.88
CA VAL A 263 7.01 1.32 -16.06
C VAL A 263 6.53 2.05 -17.31
N CYS A 264 5.23 2.09 -17.57
CA CYS A 264 4.67 2.78 -18.73
C CYS A 264 4.98 4.28 -18.75
N GLU A 265 5.00 4.92 -17.58
CA GLU A 265 5.31 6.34 -17.45
C GLU A 265 6.81 6.64 -17.48
N SER A 266 7.68 5.74 -17.01
CA SER A 266 9.11 6.04 -16.80
C SER A 266 10.03 5.43 -17.84
N ASP A 267 9.63 4.32 -18.46
CA ASP A 267 10.42 3.60 -19.44
C ASP A 267 9.51 2.83 -20.42
N PRO A 268 8.70 3.54 -21.24
CA PRO A 268 7.78 2.91 -22.17
C PRO A 268 8.50 2.05 -23.22
N HIS A 269 9.68 2.47 -23.69
CA HIS A 269 10.45 1.74 -24.70
C HIS A 269 10.94 0.38 -24.19
N ARG A 270 11.23 0.23 -22.89
CA ARG A 270 11.48 -1.09 -22.29
C ARG A 270 10.31 -2.06 -22.38
N LEU A 271 9.09 -1.56 -22.17
CA LEU A 271 7.90 -2.40 -22.35
C LEU A 271 7.77 -2.79 -23.83
N LEU A 272 7.93 -1.85 -24.75
CA LEU A 272 7.84 -2.10 -26.18
C LEU A 272 8.90 -3.12 -26.65
N GLU A 273 10.15 -2.98 -26.22
CA GLU A 273 11.22 -3.95 -26.53
C GLU A 273 10.85 -5.35 -26.05
N GLY A 274 10.37 -5.48 -24.81
CA GLY A 274 9.92 -6.76 -24.26
C GLY A 274 8.73 -7.36 -25.02
N MET A 275 7.80 -6.52 -25.48
CA MET A 275 6.66 -6.93 -26.31
C MET A 275 7.09 -7.42 -27.69
N ILE A 276 8.03 -6.73 -28.34
CA ILE A 276 8.53 -7.14 -29.66
C ILE A 276 9.23 -8.50 -29.56
N ILE A 277 10.09 -8.69 -28.56
CA ILE A 277 10.76 -9.98 -28.30
C ILE A 277 9.74 -11.09 -28.02
N ALA A 278 8.74 -10.82 -27.16
CA ALA A 278 7.71 -11.80 -26.83
C ALA A 278 6.84 -12.17 -28.04
N ALA A 279 6.47 -11.19 -28.86
CA ALA A 279 5.68 -11.40 -30.07
C ALA A 279 6.48 -12.20 -31.11
N TYR A 280 7.77 -11.92 -31.26
CA TYR A 280 8.68 -12.70 -32.11
C TYR A 280 8.76 -14.15 -31.66
N ALA A 281 8.97 -14.39 -30.36
CA ALA A 281 9.10 -15.72 -29.77
C ALA A 281 7.87 -16.61 -30.03
N ILE A 282 6.67 -16.03 -29.97
CA ILE A 282 5.44 -16.78 -30.22
C ILE A 282 5.05 -16.80 -31.71
N GLY A 283 5.63 -15.95 -32.54
CA GLY A 283 5.25 -15.77 -33.94
C GLY A 283 3.92 -15.03 -34.10
N ALA A 284 3.68 -13.98 -33.30
CA ALA A 284 2.55 -13.08 -33.45
C ALA A 284 2.93 -11.91 -34.38
N SER A 285 2.02 -11.51 -35.26
CA SER A 285 2.18 -10.33 -36.13
C SER A 285 1.43 -9.10 -35.61
N LYS A 286 0.60 -9.28 -34.56
CA LYS A 286 -0.22 -8.23 -33.96
C LYS A 286 -0.14 -8.31 -32.44
N ALA A 287 0.08 -7.16 -31.81
CA ALA A 287 0.10 -6.98 -30.37
C ALA A 287 -0.87 -5.88 -29.93
N CYS A 288 -1.38 -6.02 -28.71
CA CYS A 288 -2.29 -5.05 -28.09
C CYS A 288 -1.81 -4.73 -26.68
N ILE A 289 -1.71 -3.44 -26.34
CA ILE A 289 -1.59 -2.98 -24.96
C ILE A 289 -3.00 -2.67 -24.47
N TYR A 290 -3.54 -3.51 -23.59
CA TYR A 290 -4.80 -3.22 -22.91
C TYR A 290 -4.48 -2.43 -21.64
N ILE A 291 -4.81 -1.14 -21.65
CA ILE A 291 -4.49 -0.21 -20.57
C ILE A 291 -5.75 0.44 -20.05
N ARG A 292 -5.85 0.59 -18.74
CA ARG A 292 -7.00 1.24 -18.09
C ARG A 292 -7.08 2.73 -18.45
N ALA A 293 -8.30 3.24 -18.60
CA ALA A 293 -8.52 4.65 -18.98
C ALA A 293 -8.09 5.64 -17.89
N GLU A 294 -7.95 5.21 -16.63
CA GLU A 294 -7.54 6.05 -15.52
C GLU A 294 -6.03 6.39 -15.53
N TYR A 295 -5.25 5.89 -16.50
CA TYR A 295 -3.82 6.19 -16.67
C TYR A 295 -3.54 7.07 -17.89
N PRO A 296 -4.06 8.32 -17.96
CA PRO A 296 -3.94 9.17 -19.15
C PRO A 296 -2.49 9.50 -19.51
N LEU A 297 -1.61 9.73 -18.52
CA LEU A 297 -0.20 10.02 -18.78
C LEU A 297 0.53 8.82 -19.37
N ALA A 298 0.28 7.61 -18.85
CA ALA A 298 0.86 6.39 -19.38
C ALA A 298 0.38 6.12 -20.81
N ILE A 299 -0.90 6.35 -21.12
CA ILE A 299 -1.45 6.24 -22.47
C ILE A 299 -0.71 7.19 -23.42
N ALA A 300 -0.63 8.48 -23.08
CA ALA A 300 0.03 9.48 -23.92
C ALA A 300 1.51 9.13 -24.18
N ARG A 301 2.26 8.72 -23.15
CA ARG A 301 3.67 8.32 -23.30
C ARG A 301 3.84 7.04 -24.14
N LEU A 302 2.93 6.08 -24.01
CA LEU A 302 2.96 4.86 -24.83
C LEU A 302 2.60 5.13 -26.29
N GLU A 303 1.63 6.00 -26.56
CA GLU A 303 1.27 6.43 -27.93
C GLU A 303 2.48 7.06 -28.62
N GLU A 304 3.15 8.00 -27.94
CA GLU A 304 4.36 8.64 -28.44
C GLU A 304 5.51 7.63 -28.64
N ALA A 305 5.74 6.73 -27.69
CA ALA A 305 6.79 5.72 -27.78
C ALA A 305 6.54 4.72 -28.93
N ILE A 306 5.28 4.33 -29.18
CA ILE A 306 4.91 3.47 -30.32
C ILE A 306 5.21 4.18 -31.63
N GLU A 307 4.85 5.46 -31.73
CA GLU A 307 5.09 6.24 -32.95
C GLU A 307 6.59 6.41 -33.22
N LYS A 308 7.38 6.73 -32.18
CA LYS A 308 8.84 6.79 -32.26
C LYS A 308 9.47 5.44 -32.63
N ALA A 309 9.00 4.35 -32.03
CA ALA A 309 9.49 3.02 -32.39
C ALA A 309 9.17 2.66 -33.86
N ARG A 310 8.03 3.10 -34.41
CA ARG A 310 7.70 2.95 -35.83
C ARG A 310 8.61 3.79 -36.72
N SER A 311 8.82 5.06 -36.39
CA SER A 311 9.68 5.92 -37.20
C SER A 311 11.13 5.41 -37.23
N TYR A 312 11.60 4.79 -36.14
CA TYR A 312 12.92 4.15 -36.04
C TYR A 312 13.00 2.77 -36.73
N GLY A 313 11.92 2.26 -37.32
CA GLY A 313 11.91 0.90 -37.91
C GLY A 313 12.11 -0.22 -36.89
N LEU A 314 11.84 0.05 -35.61
CA LEU A 314 11.86 -0.91 -34.50
C LEU A 314 10.49 -1.58 -34.31
N LEU A 315 9.46 -1.06 -34.97
CA LEU A 315 8.10 -1.58 -34.99
C LEU A 315 7.51 -1.38 -36.40
N GLY A 316 6.59 -2.24 -36.83
CA GLY A 316 5.97 -2.17 -38.16
C GLY A 316 6.46 -3.29 -39.08
N GLN A 317 6.84 -2.94 -40.30
CA GLN A 317 7.28 -3.89 -41.33
C GLN A 317 8.79 -4.10 -41.27
N ASP A 318 9.23 -5.34 -41.49
CA ASP A 318 10.65 -5.73 -41.64
C ASP A 318 11.56 -5.13 -40.56
N ILE A 319 11.23 -5.40 -39.28
CA ILE A 319 11.90 -4.82 -38.12
C ILE A 319 13.39 -5.13 -38.18
N LEU A 320 14.22 -4.08 -38.22
CA LEU A 320 15.68 -4.17 -38.36
C LEU A 320 16.18 -5.02 -39.54
N GLY A 321 15.38 -5.17 -40.60
CA GLY A 321 15.71 -5.99 -41.77
C GLY A 321 15.67 -7.50 -41.50
N SER A 322 14.94 -7.95 -40.48
CA SER A 322 14.91 -9.35 -40.06
C SER A 322 13.85 -10.20 -40.76
N GLY A 323 13.02 -9.61 -41.63
CA GLY A 323 11.83 -10.22 -42.22
C GLY A 323 10.65 -10.40 -41.27
N TYR A 324 10.75 -9.94 -40.01
CA TYR A 324 9.69 -10.04 -39.01
C TYR A 324 8.90 -8.73 -38.96
N CYS A 325 7.57 -8.84 -38.90
CA CYS A 325 6.67 -7.70 -38.84
C CYS A 325 5.79 -7.78 -37.60
N LEU A 326 5.59 -6.64 -36.94
CA LEU A 326 4.71 -6.52 -35.79
C LEU A 326 3.97 -5.19 -35.83
N ASP A 327 2.64 -5.26 -35.83
CA ASP A 327 1.80 -4.11 -35.55
C ASP A 327 1.35 -4.10 -34.09
N MET A 328 1.29 -2.90 -33.49
CA MET A 328 0.91 -2.72 -32.10
C MET A 328 -0.13 -1.62 -31.96
N ILE A 329 -1.16 -1.90 -31.17
CA ILE A 329 -2.22 -0.94 -30.87
C ILE A 329 -2.41 -0.81 -29.36
N ILE A 330 -2.95 0.32 -28.94
CA ILE A 330 -3.43 0.54 -27.58
C ILE A 330 -4.94 0.36 -27.57
N LYS A 331 -5.45 -0.42 -26.62
CA LYS A 331 -6.86 -0.54 -26.32
C LYS A 331 -7.12 -0.03 -24.92
N MET A 332 -7.84 1.08 -24.83
CA MET A 332 -8.29 1.62 -23.55
C MET A 332 -9.41 0.75 -22.96
N GLY A 333 -9.26 0.41 -21.68
CA GLY A 333 -10.30 -0.22 -20.86
C GLY A 333 -11.44 0.76 -20.54
N ALA A 334 -12.53 0.22 -20.01
CA ALA A 334 -13.74 0.98 -19.70
C ALA A 334 -14.05 1.05 -18.19
N GLY A 335 -12.99 1.01 -17.35
CA GLY A 335 -13.10 1.15 -15.89
C GLY A 335 -13.70 -0.06 -15.17
N ALA A 336 -13.41 -1.28 -15.62
CA ALA A 336 -13.93 -2.50 -15.01
C ALA A 336 -12.76 -3.39 -14.52
N PHE A 337 -12.60 -3.54 -13.21
CA PHE A 337 -11.51 -4.30 -12.58
C PHE A 337 -11.46 -5.76 -13.04
N VAL A 338 -12.62 -6.36 -13.33
CA VAL A 338 -12.70 -7.74 -13.83
C VAL A 338 -11.99 -7.92 -15.19
N CYS A 339 -11.81 -6.84 -15.97
CA CYS A 339 -11.05 -6.89 -17.23
C CYS A 339 -9.54 -7.10 -17.02
N GLY A 340 -9.04 -7.05 -15.78
CA GLY A 340 -7.72 -7.58 -15.46
C GLY A 340 -7.61 -9.11 -15.57
N GLU A 341 -8.75 -9.83 -15.57
CA GLU A 341 -8.78 -11.28 -15.81
C GLU A 341 -8.59 -11.61 -17.29
N GLU A 342 -7.71 -12.56 -17.60
CA GLU A 342 -7.25 -12.88 -18.96
C GLU A 342 -8.37 -13.02 -20.01
N THR A 343 -9.45 -13.75 -19.70
CA THR A 343 -10.53 -14.01 -20.66
C THR A 343 -11.56 -12.87 -20.72
N ALA A 344 -11.79 -12.19 -19.60
CA ALA A 344 -12.60 -10.96 -19.57
C ALA A 344 -11.92 -9.83 -20.38
N LEU A 345 -10.59 -9.72 -20.29
CA LEU A 345 -9.77 -8.81 -21.08
C LEU A 345 -9.97 -9.06 -22.57
N ILE A 346 -9.83 -10.31 -23.02
CA ILE A 346 -10.05 -10.69 -24.42
C ILE A 346 -11.44 -10.24 -24.88
N HIS A 347 -12.49 -10.51 -24.09
CA HIS A 347 -13.84 -10.05 -24.41
C HIS A 347 -13.92 -8.55 -24.60
N SER A 348 -13.28 -7.78 -23.71
CA SER A 348 -13.28 -6.33 -23.82
C SER A 348 -12.60 -5.84 -25.10
N ILE A 349 -11.51 -6.49 -25.53
CA ILE A 349 -10.87 -6.21 -26.83
C ILE A 349 -11.81 -6.58 -27.99
N GLU A 350 -12.53 -7.69 -27.89
CA GLU A 350 -13.52 -8.14 -28.88
C GLU A 350 -14.80 -7.26 -28.92
N GLY A 351 -14.87 -6.19 -28.12
CA GLY A 351 -16.04 -5.31 -28.05
C GLY A 351 -17.23 -5.91 -27.28
N ARG A 352 -16.98 -6.97 -26.49
CA ARG A 352 -17.97 -7.65 -25.65
C ARG A 352 -17.84 -7.19 -24.20
N ARG A 353 -18.86 -7.51 -23.40
CA ARG A 353 -18.78 -7.32 -21.93
C ARG A 353 -17.68 -8.21 -21.34
N GLY A 354 -16.85 -7.61 -20.48
CA GLY A 354 -15.72 -8.27 -19.78
C GLY A 354 -16.19 -9.33 -18.78
N MET A 355 -16.50 -10.52 -19.29
CA MET A 355 -17.00 -11.64 -18.50
C MET A 355 -16.09 -12.85 -18.68
N PRO A 356 -15.48 -13.38 -17.61
CA PRO A 356 -14.59 -14.53 -17.71
C PRO A 356 -15.24 -15.76 -18.34
N ARG A 357 -14.46 -16.58 -19.04
CA ARG A 357 -14.87 -17.88 -19.60
C ARG A 357 -14.32 -19.04 -18.76
N PRO A 358 -15.08 -20.13 -18.60
CA PRO A 358 -14.53 -21.39 -18.08
C PRO A 358 -13.35 -21.84 -18.95
N ARG A 359 -12.34 -22.44 -18.33
CA ARG A 359 -11.18 -23.04 -18.98
C ARG A 359 -11.21 -24.55 -18.71
N PRO A 360 -10.88 -25.42 -19.69
CA PRO A 360 -10.45 -25.15 -21.07
C PRO A 360 -11.58 -24.69 -22.03
N PRO A 361 -11.24 -24.11 -23.21
CA PRO A 361 -9.87 -23.88 -23.73
C PRO A 361 -9.16 -22.69 -23.07
N TYR A 362 -7.83 -22.77 -22.98
CA TYR A 362 -6.97 -21.69 -22.47
C TYR A 362 -6.65 -20.69 -23.60
N PRO A 363 -6.41 -19.39 -23.27
CA PRO A 363 -6.07 -18.37 -24.28
C PRO A 363 -4.88 -18.71 -25.18
N ALA A 364 -3.88 -19.40 -24.63
CA ALA A 364 -2.71 -19.85 -25.38
C ALA A 364 -3.07 -20.82 -26.51
N ALA A 365 -4.20 -21.52 -26.43
CA ALA A 365 -4.72 -22.35 -27.52
C ALA A 365 -5.77 -21.61 -28.35
N GLN A 366 -6.77 -21.01 -27.68
CA GLN A 366 -7.87 -20.26 -28.31
C GLN A 366 -8.20 -19.05 -27.44
N GLY A 367 -7.67 -17.89 -27.82
CA GLY A 367 -7.85 -16.61 -27.14
C GLY A 367 -8.57 -15.59 -28.03
N LEU A 368 -7.91 -14.47 -28.29
CA LEU A 368 -8.44 -13.35 -29.07
C LEU A 368 -8.85 -13.81 -30.47
N PHE A 369 -10.12 -13.60 -30.83
CA PHE A 369 -10.72 -14.05 -32.09
C PHE A 369 -10.55 -15.56 -32.35
N GLY A 370 -10.49 -16.35 -31.27
CA GLY A 370 -10.29 -17.81 -31.34
C GLY A 370 -8.89 -18.24 -31.77
N LYS A 371 -7.92 -17.33 -31.83
CA LYS A 371 -6.52 -17.62 -32.21
C LYS A 371 -5.62 -17.78 -30.97
N PRO A 372 -4.50 -18.52 -31.06
CA PRO A 372 -3.54 -18.63 -29.97
C PRO A 372 -3.08 -17.24 -29.52
N THR A 373 -3.27 -16.95 -28.23
CA THR A 373 -3.03 -15.62 -27.68
C THR A 373 -2.25 -15.73 -26.38
N VAL A 374 -1.14 -15.02 -26.30
CA VAL A 374 -0.39 -14.87 -25.05
C VAL A 374 -0.77 -13.57 -24.39
N ILE A 375 -1.11 -13.65 -23.10
CA ILE A 375 -1.38 -12.50 -22.25
C ILE A 375 -0.31 -12.47 -21.16
N ASN A 376 0.41 -11.36 -21.08
CA ASN A 376 1.39 -11.10 -20.04
C ASN A 376 1.19 -9.70 -19.45
N ASN A 377 1.49 -9.57 -18.16
CA ASN A 377 1.47 -8.30 -17.46
C ASN A 377 2.70 -7.44 -17.85
N VAL A 378 2.59 -6.11 -17.69
CA VAL A 378 3.64 -5.12 -18.00
C VAL A 378 4.99 -5.51 -17.39
N GLU A 379 5.07 -5.74 -16.07
CA GLU A 379 6.33 -6.11 -15.40
C GLU A 379 6.90 -7.43 -15.96
N THR A 380 6.05 -8.38 -16.37
CA THR A 380 6.52 -9.64 -16.98
C THR A 380 7.27 -9.36 -18.29
N LEU A 381 6.70 -8.51 -19.15
CA LEU A 381 7.29 -8.15 -20.44
C LEU A 381 8.52 -7.26 -20.26
N ALA A 382 8.49 -6.34 -19.29
CA ALA A 382 9.63 -5.47 -18.97
C ALA A 382 10.84 -6.22 -18.40
N ASN A 383 10.70 -7.47 -17.92
CA ASN A 383 11.84 -8.31 -17.55
C ASN A 383 12.56 -8.92 -18.77
N VAL A 384 11.86 -9.09 -19.89
CA VAL A 384 12.36 -9.82 -21.07
C VAL A 384 13.62 -9.20 -21.67
N PRO A 385 13.74 -7.88 -21.89
CA PRO A 385 14.96 -7.30 -22.44
C PRO A 385 16.19 -7.58 -21.58
N TRP A 386 16.05 -7.54 -20.25
CA TRP A 386 17.14 -7.81 -19.32
C TRP A 386 17.57 -9.28 -19.38
N ILE A 387 16.61 -10.21 -19.39
CA ILE A 387 16.88 -11.66 -19.53
C ILE A 387 17.61 -11.93 -20.85
N MET A 388 17.13 -11.34 -21.94
CA MET A 388 17.75 -11.52 -23.24
C MET A 388 19.13 -10.90 -23.31
N ALA A 389 19.39 -9.78 -22.60
CA ALA A 389 20.68 -9.10 -22.55
C ALA A 389 21.74 -9.83 -21.71
N HIS A 390 21.36 -10.35 -20.54
CA HIS A 390 22.31 -10.89 -19.54
C HIS A 390 22.30 -12.42 -19.43
N GLY A 391 21.33 -13.09 -20.06
CA GLY A 391 21.18 -14.54 -20.04
C GLY A 391 20.21 -15.04 -18.98
N ALA A 392 19.62 -16.21 -19.25
CA ALA A 392 18.63 -16.85 -18.40
C ALA A 392 19.18 -17.21 -17.01
N ASP A 393 20.41 -17.72 -16.94
CA ASP A 393 21.03 -18.16 -15.68
C ASP A 393 21.28 -17.00 -14.71
N ALA A 394 21.66 -15.83 -15.24
CA ALA A 394 21.83 -14.62 -14.44
C ALA A 394 20.51 -14.19 -13.78
N PHE A 395 19.37 -14.34 -14.47
CA PHE A 395 18.05 -14.09 -13.89
C PHE A 395 17.66 -15.15 -12.86
N ALA A 396 17.91 -16.43 -13.17
CA ALA A 396 17.58 -17.56 -12.31
C ALA A 396 18.45 -17.66 -11.03
N ALA A 397 19.62 -17.02 -11.04
CA ALA A 397 20.49 -16.88 -9.87
C ALA A 397 19.91 -15.94 -8.80
N MET A 398 18.98 -15.05 -9.19
CA MET A 398 18.24 -14.22 -8.24
C MET A 398 16.95 -14.89 -7.79
N GLY A 399 16.57 -14.66 -6.54
CA GLY A 399 15.31 -15.13 -5.98
C GLY A 399 15.44 -16.46 -5.23
N THR A 400 14.32 -17.18 -5.08
CA THR A 400 14.24 -18.48 -4.40
C THR A 400 14.36 -19.64 -5.40
N ALA A 401 14.23 -20.89 -4.95
CA ALA A 401 14.12 -22.04 -5.87
C ALA A 401 12.81 -22.00 -6.70
N GLY A 402 11.69 -21.62 -6.07
CA GLY A 402 10.35 -21.63 -6.69
C GLY A 402 9.95 -20.30 -7.36
N SER A 403 10.68 -19.22 -7.09
CA SER A 403 10.38 -17.89 -7.59
C SER A 403 11.67 -17.14 -7.97
N LYS A 404 11.96 -17.06 -9.27
CA LYS A 404 13.20 -16.45 -9.80
C LYS A 404 13.08 -14.94 -10.03
N GLY A 405 14.22 -14.28 -10.10
CA GLY A 405 14.36 -12.86 -10.44
C GLY A 405 13.92 -11.90 -9.33
N THR A 406 13.57 -10.68 -9.74
CA THR A 406 13.07 -9.61 -8.88
C THR A 406 11.56 -9.42 -9.02
N LYS A 407 10.98 -8.71 -8.05
CA LYS A 407 9.59 -8.25 -8.06
C LYS A 407 9.54 -6.80 -7.60
N VAL A 408 8.77 -5.98 -8.32
CA VAL A 408 8.45 -4.61 -7.91
C VAL A 408 7.25 -4.63 -6.94
N PHE A 409 7.38 -4.02 -5.77
CA PHE A 409 6.29 -3.81 -4.83
C PHE A 409 5.92 -2.33 -4.75
N ALA A 410 4.63 -2.05 -4.75
CA ALA A 410 4.09 -0.73 -4.45
C ALA A 410 3.80 -0.62 -2.95
N LEU A 411 4.77 -0.06 -2.21
CA LEU A 411 4.74 0.09 -0.76
C LEU A 411 3.95 1.34 -0.37
N SER A 412 2.84 1.15 0.33
CA SER A 412 1.89 2.20 0.70
C SER A 412 1.28 1.98 2.09
N GLY A 413 0.36 2.85 2.52
CA GLY A 413 -0.28 2.79 3.83
C GLY A 413 0.52 3.51 4.92
N HIS A 414 0.46 3.00 6.15
CA HIS A 414 1.09 3.60 7.33
C HIS A 414 2.59 3.25 7.43
N VAL A 415 3.39 3.75 6.49
CA VAL A 415 4.84 3.52 6.41
C VAL A 415 5.59 4.83 6.17
N GLN A 416 6.78 5.00 6.76
CA GLN A 416 7.53 6.27 6.67
C GLN A 416 7.94 6.63 5.24
N ARG A 417 8.38 5.62 4.48
CA ARG A 417 8.87 5.79 3.11
C ARG A 417 8.02 4.96 2.15
N THR A 418 7.03 5.62 1.54
CA THR A 418 6.18 5.04 0.51
C THR A 418 6.85 5.12 -0.86
N GLY A 419 6.51 4.19 -1.76
CA GLY A 419 7.13 4.16 -3.08
C GLY A 419 7.11 2.81 -3.79
N LEU A 420 7.95 2.70 -4.82
CA LEU A 420 8.24 1.47 -5.52
C LEU A 420 9.52 0.84 -4.98
N VAL A 421 9.44 -0.45 -4.71
CA VAL A 421 10.54 -1.23 -4.16
C VAL A 421 10.77 -2.46 -5.00
N GLU A 422 11.86 -2.51 -5.75
CA GLU A 422 12.25 -3.69 -6.52
C GLU A 422 13.24 -4.56 -5.74
N ILE A 423 12.82 -5.76 -5.34
CA ILE A 423 13.62 -6.67 -4.52
C ILE A 423 13.74 -8.06 -5.16
N PRO A 424 14.81 -8.81 -4.86
CA PRO A 424 14.86 -10.23 -5.16
C PRO A 424 13.68 -10.97 -4.52
N MET A 425 13.10 -11.91 -5.27
CA MET A 425 12.08 -12.82 -4.75
C MET A 425 12.58 -13.54 -3.49
N GLY A 426 11.72 -13.70 -2.50
CA GLY A 426 12.06 -14.34 -1.24
C GLY A 426 12.54 -13.40 -0.13
N THR A 427 12.70 -12.10 -0.41
CA THR A 427 12.97 -11.08 0.63
C THR A 427 11.83 -11.09 1.66
N PRO A 428 12.11 -11.13 2.99
CA PRO A 428 11.06 -11.12 4.01
C PRO A 428 10.21 -9.85 3.97
N ILE A 429 8.89 -9.95 4.18
CA ILE A 429 7.99 -8.77 4.21
C ILE A 429 8.42 -7.79 5.31
N ARG A 430 8.91 -8.29 6.44
CA ARG A 430 9.48 -7.48 7.53
C ARG A 430 10.58 -6.55 7.04
N ASP A 431 11.48 -7.05 6.19
CA ASP A 431 12.59 -6.25 5.69
C ASP A 431 12.10 -5.16 4.74
N VAL A 432 11.10 -5.45 3.91
CA VAL A 432 10.47 -4.45 3.03
C VAL A 432 9.84 -3.32 3.85
N VAL A 433 9.11 -3.64 4.92
CA VAL A 433 8.41 -2.62 5.72
C VAL A 433 9.36 -1.84 6.63
N PHE A 434 10.24 -2.51 7.35
CA PHE A 434 11.04 -1.89 8.40
C PHE A 434 12.40 -1.38 7.90
N LYS A 435 13.14 -2.17 7.10
CA LYS A 435 14.45 -1.74 6.58
C LYS A 435 14.27 -0.74 5.44
N ILE A 436 13.47 -1.08 4.44
CA ILE A 436 13.25 -0.24 3.26
C ILE A 436 12.24 0.87 3.56
N GLY A 437 11.04 0.50 4.02
CA GLY A 437 9.97 1.44 4.33
C GLY A 437 10.21 2.34 5.55
N GLY A 438 11.17 2.01 6.42
CA GLY A 438 11.47 2.79 7.62
C GLY A 438 10.48 2.57 8.78
N GLY A 439 9.62 1.56 8.70
CA GLY A 439 8.64 1.25 9.73
C GLY A 439 7.46 2.21 9.75
N ILE A 440 6.75 2.25 10.89
CA ILE A 440 5.48 2.97 11.03
C ILE A 440 5.73 4.43 11.44
N PRO A 441 5.04 5.41 10.85
CA PRO A 441 5.12 6.81 11.26
C PRO A 441 4.75 7.02 12.73
N GLY A 442 5.46 7.94 13.40
CA GLY A 442 5.16 8.34 14.78
C GLY A 442 5.39 7.26 15.85
N GLY A 443 6.18 6.23 15.55
CA GLY A 443 6.54 5.17 16.52
C GLY A 443 5.39 4.25 16.89
N ARG A 444 4.28 4.27 16.13
CA ARG A 444 3.12 3.39 16.35
C ARG A 444 3.46 1.93 16.07
N ARG A 445 2.63 1.02 16.59
CA ARG A 445 2.79 -0.41 16.33
C ARG A 445 2.24 -0.80 14.96
N CYS A 446 3.02 -1.62 14.24
CA CYS A 446 2.56 -2.30 13.03
C CYS A 446 1.53 -3.37 13.43
N LYS A 447 0.37 -3.37 12.79
CA LYS A 447 -0.70 -4.35 13.01
C LYS A 447 -0.62 -5.49 11.99
N ALA A 448 -0.59 -5.14 10.72
CA ALA A 448 -0.60 -6.09 9.61
C ALA A 448 -0.08 -5.45 8.32
N VAL A 449 0.10 -6.29 7.30
CA VAL A 449 0.28 -5.86 5.92
C VAL A 449 -0.76 -6.55 5.05
N GLN A 450 -1.48 -5.80 4.24
CA GLN A 450 -2.34 -6.33 3.19
C GLN A 450 -1.50 -6.51 1.92
N ILE A 451 -1.48 -7.73 1.40
CA ILE A 451 -0.78 -8.07 0.15
C ILE A 451 -1.74 -8.75 -0.82
N GLY A 452 -1.57 -8.44 -2.12
CA GLY A 452 -2.34 -9.08 -3.19
C GLY A 452 -3.60 -8.32 -3.61
N GLY A 453 -3.65 -7.01 -3.37
CA GLY A 453 -4.78 -6.16 -3.75
C GLY A 453 -6.05 -6.41 -2.92
N PRO A 454 -7.24 -6.06 -3.43
CA PRO A 454 -8.51 -6.20 -2.73
C PRO A 454 -8.87 -7.63 -2.43
N SER A 455 -8.54 -8.55 -3.34
CA SER A 455 -8.76 -9.99 -3.16
C SER A 455 -7.60 -10.71 -2.45
N GLY A 456 -6.66 -9.91 -1.92
CA GLY A 456 -5.52 -10.35 -1.15
C GLY A 456 -5.86 -10.76 0.29
N GLY A 457 -4.82 -10.96 1.09
CA GLY A 457 -4.94 -11.32 2.50
C GLY A 457 -4.11 -10.44 3.42
N CYS A 458 -4.55 -10.33 4.67
CA CYS A 458 -3.81 -9.66 5.74
C CYS A 458 -2.80 -10.61 6.39
N ILE A 459 -1.54 -10.18 6.46
CA ILE A 459 -0.46 -10.86 7.19
C ILE A 459 -0.20 -10.10 8.49
N PRO A 460 -0.44 -10.69 9.67
CA PRO A 460 -0.23 -10.01 10.95
C PRO A 460 1.25 -9.75 11.20
N ALA A 461 1.56 -8.74 12.03
CA ALA A 461 2.94 -8.35 12.34
C ALA A 461 3.83 -9.49 12.87
N ALA A 462 3.22 -10.46 13.57
CA ALA A 462 3.90 -11.65 14.09
C ALA A 462 4.37 -12.63 12.99
N SER A 463 3.84 -12.54 11.77
CA SER A 463 4.14 -13.45 10.65
C SER A 463 4.81 -12.75 9.46
N MET A 464 5.29 -11.51 9.64
CA MET A 464 5.94 -10.75 8.57
C MET A 464 7.32 -11.28 8.14
N ASP A 465 7.87 -12.27 8.85
CA ASP A 465 9.12 -12.94 8.44
C ASP A 465 8.92 -13.91 7.26
N ILE A 466 7.67 -14.08 6.81
CA ILE A 466 7.37 -14.80 5.58
C ILE A 466 8.08 -14.17 4.37
N ALA A 467 8.67 -15.05 3.57
CA ALA A 467 9.35 -14.69 2.34
C ALA A 467 8.34 -14.23 1.26
N THR A 468 8.71 -13.21 0.48
CA THR A 468 7.98 -12.80 -0.73
C THR A 468 8.14 -13.84 -1.86
N ASP A 469 7.54 -15.00 -1.67
CA ASP A 469 7.54 -16.13 -2.58
C ASP A 469 6.09 -16.58 -2.86
N TYR A 470 5.79 -16.95 -4.11
CA TYR A 470 4.42 -17.29 -4.50
C TYR A 470 3.84 -18.43 -3.66
N GLU A 471 4.62 -19.48 -3.38
CA GLU A 471 4.12 -20.66 -2.69
C GLU A 471 4.05 -20.44 -1.19
N ALA A 472 5.03 -19.73 -0.61
CA ALA A 472 4.99 -19.35 0.80
C ALA A 472 3.73 -18.53 1.11
N LEU A 473 3.45 -17.48 0.32
CA LEU A 473 2.26 -16.64 0.51
C LEU A 473 0.97 -17.44 0.36
N LYS A 474 0.89 -18.30 -0.66
CA LYS A 474 -0.28 -19.16 -0.90
C LYS A 474 -0.56 -20.09 0.27
N GLN A 475 0.48 -20.71 0.84
CA GLN A 475 0.35 -21.58 2.03
C GLN A 475 -0.12 -20.80 3.26
N PHE A 476 0.25 -19.53 3.38
CA PHE A 476 -0.22 -18.67 4.47
C PHE A 476 -1.69 -18.23 4.31
N GLY A 477 -2.25 -18.36 3.11
CA GLY A 477 -3.60 -17.88 2.76
C GLY A 477 -3.62 -16.44 2.23
N ALA A 478 -2.47 -15.95 1.75
CA ALA A 478 -2.34 -14.70 1.01
C ALA A 478 -1.97 -15.00 -0.45
N ILE A 479 -1.92 -13.96 -1.29
CA ILE A 479 -1.45 -14.07 -2.68
C ILE A 479 -0.47 -12.94 -2.96
N MET A 480 0.42 -13.15 -3.92
CA MET A 480 1.33 -12.10 -4.38
C MET A 480 0.54 -10.93 -5.02
N GLY A 481 -0.48 -11.27 -5.82
CA GLY A 481 -1.22 -10.32 -6.65
C GLY A 481 -0.30 -9.52 -7.57
N SER A 482 -0.75 -8.32 -7.97
CA SER A 482 0.05 -7.40 -8.78
C SER A 482 1.34 -6.98 -8.07
N GLY A 483 1.37 -6.85 -6.74
CA GLY A 483 2.53 -6.37 -5.98
C GLY A 483 2.24 -5.17 -5.06
N GLY A 484 0.96 -4.79 -4.91
CA GLY A 484 0.55 -3.84 -3.88
C GLY A 484 0.80 -4.38 -2.47
N LEU A 485 1.46 -3.57 -1.64
CA LEU A 485 1.82 -3.89 -0.26
C LEU A 485 1.38 -2.73 0.66
N VAL A 486 0.23 -2.88 1.32
CA VAL A 486 -0.37 -1.82 2.14
C VAL A 486 -0.09 -2.09 3.62
N VAL A 487 0.70 -1.23 4.26
CA VAL A 487 1.08 -1.34 5.68
C VAL A 487 -0.03 -0.76 6.56
N LEU A 488 -0.42 -1.50 7.60
CA LEU A 488 -1.49 -1.15 8.53
C LEU A 488 -0.94 -0.99 9.94
N ASP A 489 -1.32 0.09 10.62
CA ASP A 489 -0.93 0.34 12.01
C ASP A 489 -2.05 -0.05 13.00
N GLU A 490 -1.78 0.12 14.29
CA GLU A 490 -2.74 -0.20 15.36
C GLU A 490 -4.07 0.57 15.29
N THR A 491 -4.13 1.68 14.54
CA THR A 491 -5.34 2.51 14.37
C THR A 491 -6.25 2.05 13.24
N THR A 492 -5.87 1.01 12.50
CA THR A 492 -6.71 0.41 11.44
C THR A 492 -7.71 -0.58 12.02
N CYS A 493 -9.00 -0.46 11.71
CA CYS A 493 -10.01 -1.47 12.06
C CYS A 493 -10.04 -2.60 11.02
N MET A 494 -9.81 -3.85 11.42
CA MET A 494 -9.75 -4.98 10.47
C MET A 494 -11.12 -5.38 9.94
N VAL A 495 -12.20 -5.14 10.71
CA VAL A 495 -13.58 -5.35 10.25
C VAL A 495 -13.95 -4.31 9.19
N ASP A 496 -13.56 -3.06 9.39
CA ASP A 496 -13.82 -1.97 8.45
C ASP A 496 -12.98 -2.12 7.18
N LEU A 497 -11.72 -2.57 7.31
CA LEU A 497 -10.87 -2.91 6.17
C LEU A 497 -11.48 -4.03 5.32
N ALA A 498 -11.94 -5.11 5.95
CA ALA A 498 -12.63 -6.19 5.24
C ALA A 498 -13.89 -5.68 4.54
N LYS A 499 -14.66 -4.81 5.20
CA LYS A 499 -15.85 -4.17 4.61
C LYS A 499 -15.49 -3.34 3.39
N TYR A 500 -14.47 -2.49 3.47
CA TYR A 500 -13.99 -1.65 2.36
C TYR A 500 -13.61 -2.48 1.13
N PHE A 501 -12.83 -3.55 1.31
CA PHE A 501 -12.48 -4.42 0.18
C PHE A 501 -13.68 -5.21 -0.36
N MET A 502 -14.61 -5.63 0.51
CA MET A 502 -15.84 -6.29 0.06
C MET A 502 -16.78 -5.35 -0.71
N GLU A 503 -16.82 -4.06 -0.38
CA GLU A 503 -17.54 -3.04 -1.17
C GLU A 503 -16.97 -2.96 -2.59
N PHE A 504 -15.65 -2.86 -2.73
CA PHE A 504 -14.97 -2.87 -4.02
C PHE A 504 -15.21 -4.17 -4.79
N ILE A 505 -14.98 -5.33 -4.16
CA ILE A 505 -15.14 -6.63 -4.83
C ILE A 505 -16.58 -6.85 -5.31
N GLN A 506 -17.57 -6.41 -4.54
CA GLN A 506 -18.98 -6.54 -4.90
C GLN A 506 -19.34 -5.60 -6.07
N SER A 507 -18.82 -4.37 -6.09
CA SER A 507 -19.05 -3.44 -7.22
C SER A 507 -18.37 -3.90 -8.50
N GLU A 508 -17.21 -4.55 -8.39
CA GLU A 508 -16.41 -5.04 -9.51
C GLU A 508 -16.81 -6.44 -10.01
N SER A 509 -17.84 -7.06 -9.41
CA SER A 509 -18.32 -8.36 -9.87
C SER A 509 -18.91 -8.27 -11.29
N CYS A 510 -18.41 -9.10 -12.22
CA CYS A 510 -19.03 -9.20 -13.55
C CYS A 510 -20.48 -9.73 -13.53
N GLY A 511 -20.93 -10.28 -12.40
CA GLY A 511 -22.30 -10.77 -12.21
C GLY A 511 -22.61 -12.13 -12.84
N LYS A 512 -21.61 -12.84 -13.37
CA LYS A 512 -21.81 -14.12 -14.11
C LYS A 512 -22.13 -15.31 -13.21
N CYS A 513 -21.34 -15.56 -12.17
CA CYS A 513 -21.58 -16.68 -11.24
C CYS A 513 -22.36 -16.21 -10.01
N ILE A 514 -23.37 -16.99 -9.62
CA ILE A 514 -24.18 -16.79 -8.43
C ILE A 514 -23.33 -16.64 -7.16
N PRO A 515 -22.34 -17.52 -6.85
CA PRO A 515 -21.55 -17.38 -5.63
C PRO A 515 -20.82 -16.05 -5.53
N CYS A 516 -20.19 -15.57 -6.61
CA CYS A 516 -19.55 -14.26 -6.59
C CYS A 516 -20.59 -13.13 -6.51
N ARG A 517 -21.62 -13.12 -7.38
CA ARG A 517 -22.59 -12.02 -7.46
C ARG A 517 -23.40 -11.84 -6.18
N GLU A 518 -23.95 -12.94 -5.67
CA GLU A 518 -24.84 -12.92 -4.51
C GLU A 518 -24.08 -13.13 -3.21
N GLY A 519 -23.10 -14.03 -3.20
CA GLY A 519 -22.35 -14.36 -1.99
C GLY A 519 -21.52 -13.20 -1.47
N THR A 520 -20.83 -12.46 -2.35
CA THR A 520 -20.07 -11.27 -1.92
C THR A 520 -20.99 -10.16 -1.39
N ARG A 521 -22.17 -9.99 -2.01
CA ARG A 521 -23.23 -9.10 -1.49
C ARG A 521 -23.68 -9.49 -0.09
N ARG A 522 -23.93 -10.78 0.17
CA ARG A 522 -24.29 -11.27 1.51
C ARG A 522 -23.16 -11.07 2.53
N LEU A 523 -21.91 -11.33 2.14
CA LEU A 523 -20.76 -11.04 3.03
C LEU A 523 -20.69 -9.55 3.40
N LEU A 524 -20.87 -8.67 2.41
CA LEU A 524 -20.89 -7.23 2.62
C LEU A 524 -22.03 -6.80 3.54
N GLU A 525 -23.25 -7.29 3.33
CA GLU A 525 -24.40 -7.02 4.20
C GLU A 525 -24.12 -7.42 5.66
N ILE A 526 -23.48 -8.56 5.89
CA ILE A 526 -23.10 -9.00 7.24
C ILE A 526 -22.07 -8.04 7.85
N LEU A 527 -21.03 -7.64 7.11
CA LEU A 527 -20.02 -6.68 7.60
C LEU A 527 -20.63 -5.29 7.88
N GLN A 528 -21.57 -4.84 7.06
CA GLN A 528 -22.34 -3.63 7.30
C GLN A 528 -23.21 -3.75 8.55
N ALA A 529 -23.87 -4.89 8.77
CA ALA A 529 -24.64 -5.13 9.99
C ALA A 529 -23.76 -5.11 11.26
N ILE A 530 -22.56 -5.70 11.19
CA ILE A 530 -21.60 -5.70 12.31
C ILE A 530 -21.16 -4.27 12.65
N THR A 531 -20.91 -3.42 11.65
CA THR A 531 -20.38 -2.07 11.81
C THR A 531 -21.43 -0.97 12.07
N ARG A 532 -22.73 -1.29 12.00
CA ARG A 532 -23.84 -0.37 12.30
C ARG A 532 -24.14 -0.26 13.80
N SER A 533 -24.74 0.87 14.20
CA SER A 533 -25.12 1.14 15.59
C SER A 533 -26.23 0.24 16.10
N ALA A 534 -26.12 -0.20 17.36
CA ALA A 534 -27.20 -0.91 18.07
C ALA A 534 -28.49 -0.08 18.19
N ARG A 535 -28.39 1.27 18.19
CA ARG A 535 -29.57 2.16 18.26
C ARG A 535 -30.47 2.10 17.03
N ARG A 536 -29.97 1.55 15.92
CA ARG A 536 -30.69 1.40 14.65
C ARG A 536 -31.22 -0.03 14.43
N GLU A 537 -30.88 -0.97 15.32
CA GLU A 537 -31.40 -2.35 15.27
C GLU A 537 -32.90 -2.34 15.63
N LYS A 538 -33.70 -3.04 14.85
CA LYS A 538 -35.13 -3.30 15.08
C LYS A 538 -35.37 -4.80 15.27
N ASP A 539 -36.38 -5.17 16.04
CA ASP A 539 -36.90 -6.54 16.17
C ASP A 539 -35.81 -7.65 16.18
N PHE A 540 -35.67 -8.38 15.07
CA PHE A 540 -34.79 -9.53 14.90
C PHE A 540 -33.38 -9.18 14.37
N ASP A 541 -33.04 -7.91 14.16
CA ASP A 541 -31.76 -7.46 13.58
C ASP A 541 -30.55 -7.99 14.36
N SER A 542 -30.65 -8.02 15.69
CA SER A 542 -29.63 -8.59 16.57
C SER A 542 -29.38 -10.07 16.25
N LEU A 543 -30.44 -10.86 16.11
CA LEU A 543 -30.35 -12.29 15.82
C LEU A 543 -29.81 -12.54 14.40
N LEU A 544 -30.25 -11.76 13.42
CA LEU A 544 -29.76 -11.82 12.05
C LEU A 544 -28.27 -11.48 11.94
N ARG A 545 -27.81 -10.47 12.70
CA ARG A 545 -26.39 -10.13 12.79
C ARG A 545 -25.57 -11.29 13.36
N PHE A 546 -26.03 -11.90 14.46
CA PHE A 546 -25.37 -13.06 15.05
C PHE A 546 -25.32 -14.25 14.08
N GLN A 547 -26.45 -14.59 13.45
CA GLN A 547 -26.53 -15.66 12.46
C GLN A 547 -25.60 -15.40 11.27
N GLY A 548 -25.58 -14.15 10.78
CA GLY A 548 -24.71 -13.72 9.69
C GLY A 548 -23.24 -14.01 9.97
N VAL A 549 -22.75 -13.68 11.17
CA VAL A 549 -21.35 -13.92 11.54
C VAL A 549 -21.04 -15.41 11.59
N VAL A 550 -21.91 -16.21 12.22
CA VAL A 550 -21.73 -17.67 12.33
C VAL A 550 -21.62 -18.31 10.95
N HIS A 551 -22.38 -17.81 9.97
CA HIS A 551 -22.36 -18.34 8.60
C HIS A 551 -21.32 -17.69 7.69
N MET A 552 -20.72 -16.56 8.10
CA MET A 552 -19.81 -15.76 7.27
C MET A 552 -18.64 -16.59 6.74
N LYS A 553 -17.98 -17.37 7.60
CA LYS A 553 -16.85 -18.22 7.21
C LYS A 553 -17.27 -19.27 6.18
N LYS A 554 -18.38 -19.96 6.42
CA LYS A 554 -18.89 -21.00 5.51
C LYS A 554 -19.28 -20.42 4.16
N LEU A 555 -19.94 -19.25 4.15
CA LEU A 555 -20.28 -18.54 2.92
C LEU A 555 -19.01 -18.14 2.15
N ALA A 556 -18.01 -17.61 2.84
CA ALA A 556 -16.73 -17.26 2.25
C ALA A 556 -16.02 -18.47 1.62
N GLU A 557 -16.02 -19.63 2.27
CA GLU A 557 -15.47 -20.88 1.73
C GLU A 557 -16.25 -21.36 0.49
N VAL A 558 -17.59 -21.30 0.52
CA VAL A 558 -18.42 -21.64 -0.66
C VAL A 558 -18.10 -20.72 -1.85
N ILE A 559 -17.96 -19.41 -1.63
CA ILE A 559 -17.60 -18.46 -2.70
C ILE A 559 -16.25 -18.82 -3.30
N ARG A 560 -15.25 -19.11 -2.45
CA ARG A 560 -13.92 -19.50 -2.90
C ARG A 560 -13.96 -20.76 -3.75
N ASP A 561 -14.67 -21.78 -3.29
CA ASP A 561 -14.61 -23.12 -3.89
C ASP A 561 -15.50 -23.25 -5.13
N THR A 562 -16.52 -22.39 -5.29
CA THR A 562 -17.52 -22.50 -6.37
C THR A 562 -17.52 -21.34 -7.38
N SER A 563 -16.61 -20.38 -7.26
CA SER A 563 -16.47 -19.28 -8.22
C SER A 563 -15.75 -19.69 -9.51
N LEU A 564 -16.23 -19.18 -10.64
CA LEU A 564 -15.73 -19.52 -11.98
C LEU A 564 -14.32 -19.01 -12.29
N CYS A 565 -13.96 -17.82 -11.80
CA CYS A 565 -12.69 -17.17 -12.11
C CYS A 565 -11.86 -16.94 -10.85
N GLY A 566 -10.55 -16.71 -11.03
CA GLY A 566 -9.62 -16.49 -9.92
C GLY A 566 -10.04 -15.34 -9.01
N LEU A 567 -10.55 -14.23 -9.56
CA LEU A 567 -11.03 -13.09 -8.78
C LEU A 567 -12.20 -13.46 -7.85
N GLY A 568 -13.15 -14.28 -8.32
CA GLY A 568 -14.24 -14.76 -7.47
C GLY A 568 -13.76 -15.76 -6.42
N GLN A 569 -12.73 -16.56 -6.74
CA GLN A 569 -12.14 -17.51 -5.80
C GLN A 569 -11.39 -16.79 -4.67
N THR A 570 -10.71 -15.68 -4.98
CA THR A 570 -9.94 -14.90 -3.99
C THR A 570 -10.75 -13.77 -3.34
N ALA A 571 -11.92 -13.41 -3.88
CA ALA A 571 -12.84 -12.43 -3.32
C ALA A 571 -13.08 -12.52 -1.80
N PRO A 572 -13.26 -13.71 -1.19
CA PRO A 572 -13.48 -13.80 0.25
C PRO A 572 -12.22 -13.71 1.12
N ASN A 573 -11.02 -13.60 0.54
CA ASN A 573 -9.76 -13.63 1.29
C ASN A 573 -9.60 -12.51 2.34
N PRO A 574 -10.03 -11.25 2.10
CA PRO A 574 -9.99 -10.24 3.15
C PRO A 574 -10.76 -10.69 4.39
N VAL A 575 -11.96 -11.23 4.20
CA VAL A 575 -12.82 -11.73 5.27
C VAL A 575 -12.21 -12.95 5.96
N LEU A 576 -11.73 -13.92 5.19
CA LEU A 576 -11.14 -15.14 5.74
C LEU A 576 -9.86 -14.85 6.54
N SER A 577 -9.01 -13.96 6.04
CA SER A 577 -7.75 -13.59 6.71
C SER A 577 -7.99 -12.77 7.97
N THR A 578 -8.91 -11.79 7.95
CA THR A 578 -9.20 -10.98 9.14
C THR A 578 -9.95 -11.77 10.21
N LEU A 579 -10.89 -12.66 9.84
CA LEU A 579 -11.53 -13.58 10.79
C LEU A 579 -10.53 -14.54 11.45
N ARG A 580 -9.49 -14.95 10.72
CA ARG A 580 -8.46 -15.88 11.24
C ARG A 580 -7.54 -15.18 12.24
N TRP A 581 -7.07 -13.99 11.91
CA TRP A 581 -5.97 -13.34 12.65
C TRP A 581 -6.42 -12.24 13.62
N PHE A 582 -7.59 -11.64 13.41
CA PHE A 582 -8.11 -10.49 14.15
C PHE A 582 -9.53 -10.74 14.67
N ARG A 583 -9.78 -11.98 15.09
CA ARG A 583 -11.09 -12.44 15.58
C ARG A 583 -11.59 -11.61 16.76
N ASP A 584 -10.68 -11.20 17.64
CA ASP A 584 -10.92 -10.32 18.77
C ASP A 584 -11.58 -9.00 18.35
N GLU A 585 -11.19 -8.42 17.22
CA GLU A 585 -11.84 -7.21 16.71
C GLU A 585 -13.28 -7.50 16.27
N TYR A 586 -13.55 -8.65 15.63
CA TYR A 586 -14.93 -9.05 15.30
C TYR A 586 -15.77 -9.25 16.56
N GLU A 587 -15.23 -9.94 17.56
CA GLU A 587 -15.90 -10.19 18.85
C GLU A 587 -16.23 -8.87 19.57
N ALA A 588 -15.32 -7.90 19.57
CA ALA A 588 -15.59 -6.56 20.10
C ALA A 588 -16.73 -5.83 19.36
N HIS A 589 -16.80 -5.93 18.02
CA HIS A 589 -17.88 -5.30 17.25
C HIS A 589 -19.24 -5.99 17.48
N ILE A 590 -19.23 -7.29 17.73
CA ILE A 590 -20.43 -8.12 17.85
C ILE A 590 -21.01 -8.10 19.27
N PHE A 591 -20.16 -8.34 20.27
CA PHE A 591 -20.57 -8.50 21.66
C PHE A 591 -20.48 -7.19 22.45
N GLU A 592 -19.37 -6.45 22.32
CA GLU A 592 -19.18 -5.18 23.03
C GLU A 592 -19.82 -4.00 22.31
N ARG A 593 -20.23 -4.18 21.04
CA ARG A 593 -20.72 -3.12 20.14
C ARG A 593 -19.77 -1.91 20.10
N ARG A 594 -18.46 -2.19 20.13
CA ARG A 594 -17.37 -1.21 20.15
C ARG A 594 -16.38 -1.49 19.02
N CYS A 595 -15.81 -0.43 18.46
CA CYS A 595 -14.67 -0.53 17.55
C CYS A 595 -13.37 -0.21 18.30
N PRO A 596 -12.46 -1.18 18.53
CA PRO A 596 -11.21 -0.94 19.26
C PRO A 596 -10.32 0.13 18.62
N ALA A 597 -10.32 0.19 17.29
CA ALA A 597 -9.56 1.15 16.50
C ALA A 597 -10.23 2.54 16.38
N GLY A 598 -11.51 2.69 16.80
CA GLY A 598 -12.21 3.97 16.77
C GLY A 598 -12.65 4.47 15.39
N VAL A 599 -12.56 3.64 14.34
CA VAL A 599 -12.86 4.04 12.94
C VAL A 599 -14.35 3.92 12.60
N CYS A 600 -15.03 2.89 13.11
CA CYS A 600 -16.45 2.63 12.81
C CYS A 600 -17.36 3.63 13.55
N LYS A 601 -17.59 4.81 12.96
CA LYS A 601 -18.33 5.94 13.57
C LYS A 601 -19.66 5.57 14.24
N GLU A 602 -20.38 4.57 13.72
CA GLU A 602 -21.67 4.14 14.27
C GLU A 602 -21.56 3.27 15.54
N LEU A 603 -20.41 2.65 15.79
CA LEU A 603 -20.08 1.88 16.99
C LEU A 603 -19.23 2.67 17.99
N VAL A 604 -18.78 3.85 17.59
CA VAL A 604 -17.91 4.70 18.38
C VAL A 604 -18.80 5.75 19.04
N GLY A 605 -18.89 5.70 20.37
CA GLY A 605 -19.31 6.86 21.16
C GLY A 605 -18.29 7.99 20.98
N ALA A 606 -18.28 9.03 21.81
CA ALA A 606 -17.15 9.97 21.73
C ALA A 606 -15.83 9.20 21.96
N PRO A 607 -14.73 9.48 21.22
CA PRO A 607 -13.49 8.68 21.27
C PRO A 607 -12.96 8.39 22.69
N CYS A 608 -13.11 9.35 23.60
CA CYS A 608 -12.81 9.21 25.04
C CYS A 608 -13.57 8.09 25.76
N GLN A 609 -14.81 7.78 25.36
CA GLN A 609 -15.60 6.69 25.93
C GLN A 609 -15.01 5.35 25.51
N THR A 610 -14.67 5.20 24.23
CA THR A 610 -14.02 3.99 23.69
C THR A 610 -12.66 3.74 24.33
N GLY A 611 -11.87 4.80 24.55
CA GLY A 611 -10.56 4.72 25.21
C GLY A 611 -10.62 4.53 26.73
N CYS A 612 -11.79 4.58 27.37
CA CYS A 612 -11.93 4.36 28.82
C CYS A 612 -12.18 2.87 29.12
N PRO A 613 -11.29 2.17 29.85
CA PRO A 613 -11.49 0.75 30.17
C PRO A 613 -12.76 0.46 31.00
N VAL A 614 -13.23 1.46 31.74
CA VAL A 614 -14.44 1.37 32.59
C VAL A 614 -15.70 1.81 31.83
N GLY A 615 -15.55 2.31 30.59
CA GLY A 615 -16.68 2.75 29.75
C GLY A 615 -17.32 4.07 30.18
N THR A 616 -16.65 4.89 31.00
CA THR A 616 -17.19 6.18 31.45
C THR A 616 -17.49 7.09 30.25
N GLU A 617 -18.70 7.67 30.21
CA GLU A 617 -19.14 8.62 29.17
C GLU A 617 -18.49 9.99 29.34
N VAL A 618 -17.22 10.10 28.96
CA VAL A 618 -16.42 11.32 29.15
C VAL A 618 -17.06 12.56 28.53
N TRP A 619 -17.53 12.45 27.30
CA TRP A 619 -18.19 13.55 26.59
C TRP A 619 -19.39 14.13 27.35
N ARG A 620 -20.12 13.27 28.07
CA ARG A 620 -21.36 13.64 28.73
C ARG A 620 -21.09 14.43 30.01
N TYR A 621 -20.15 13.98 30.85
CA TYR A 621 -19.81 14.76 32.04
C TYR A 621 -19.03 16.04 31.68
N VAL A 622 -18.26 16.05 30.59
CA VAL A 622 -17.61 17.27 30.09
C VAL A 622 -18.67 18.30 29.66
N ALA A 623 -19.75 17.86 29.00
CA ALA A 623 -20.86 18.73 28.64
C ALA A 623 -21.59 19.31 29.88
N HIS A 624 -21.80 18.48 30.92
CA HIS A 624 -22.37 18.96 32.20
C HIS A 624 -21.45 19.96 32.90
N ILE A 625 -20.12 19.72 32.93
CA ILE A 625 -19.15 20.68 33.47
C ILE A 625 -19.25 22.02 32.72
N ALA A 626 -19.31 21.99 31.38
CA ALA A 626 -19.39 23.21 30.56
C ALA A 626 -20.66 24.02 30.83
N ARG A 627 -21.74 23.39 31.32
CA ARG A 627 -23.00 24.04 31.71
C ARG A 627 -23.07 24.44 33.19
N GLY A 628 -22.03 24.14 33.98
CA GLY A 628 -22.03 24.34 35.44
C GLY A 628 -22.84 23.28 36.22
N GLU A 629 -23.27 22.21 35.57
CA GLU A 629 -24.10 21.13 36.13
C GLU A 629 -23.22 20.07 36.84
N HIS A 630 -22.47 20.48 37.86
CA HIS A 630 -21.43 19.63 38.46
C HIS A 630 -21.98 18.35 39.09
N THR A 631 -23.17 18.40 39.71
CA THR A 631 -23.82 17.22 40.31
C THR A 631 -24.19 16.19 39.26
N ASP A 632 -24.72 16.61 38.11
CA ASP A 632 -25.03 15.72 36.99
C ASP A 632 -23.76 15.16 36.34
N ALA A 633 -22.70 15.96 36.25
CA ALA A 633 -21.39 15.49 35.83
C ALA A 633 -20.88 14.36 36.75
N TYR A 634 -21.00 14.54 38.08
CA TYR A 634 -20.62 13.53 39.07
C TYR A 634 -21.43 12.25 38.92
N ARG A 635 -22.75 12.38 38.74
CA ARG A 635 -23.67 11.25 38.50
C ARG A 635 -23.25 10.41 37.28
N VAL A 636 -22.92 11.07 36.17
CA VAL A 636 -22.46 10.39 34.95
C VAL A 636 -21.15 9.63 35.18
N ILE A 637 -20.21 10.22 35.92
CA ILE A 637 -18.94 9.54 36.26
C ILE A 637 -19.21 8.32 37.17
N ARG A 638 -20.02 8.50 38.21
CA ARG A 638 -20.35 7.48 39.23
C ARG A 638 -21.14 6.31 38.68
N GLN A 639 -21.96 6.53 37.63
CA GLN A 639 -22.78 5.50 37.00
C GLN A 639 -21.95 4.30 36.49
N PHE A 640 -20.78 4.57 35.90
CA PHE A 640 -19.91 3.53 35.33
C PHE A 640 -18.76 3.15 36.25
N ASN A 641 -18.33 4.08 37.10
CA ASN A 641 -17.19 3.89 37.99
C ASN A 641 -17.61 4.11 39.46
N PRO A 642 -17.69 3.04 40.27
CA PRO A 642 -18.01 3.13 41.71
C PRO A 642 -17.01 3.95 42.53
N PHE A 643 -15.80 4.17 42.02
CA PHE A 643 -14.76 4.97 42.69
C PHE A 643 -14.30 6.19 41.86
N PRO A 644 -15.15 7.22 41.63
CA PRO A 644 -14.79 8.42 40.87
C PRO A 644 -13.54 9.14 41.38
N SER A 645 -13.45 9.33 42.69
CA SER A 645 -12.42 10.12 43.37
C SER A 645 -11.07 9.45 43.28
N THR A 646 -11.06 8.13 43.48
CA THR A 646 -9.89 7.28 43.26
C THR A 646 -9.43 7.37 41.81
N CYS A 647 -10.34 7.13 40.84
CA CYS A 647 -10.01 7.16 39.42
C CYS A 647 -9.45 8.53 38.97
N ALA A 648 -10.02 9.64 39.45
CA ALA A 648 -9.53 10.98 39.14
C ALA A 648 -8.07 11.22 39.59
N ARG A 649 -7.64 10.54 40.66
CA ARG A 649 -6.32 10.73 41.28
C ARG A 649 -5.27 9.72 40.83
N VAL A 650 -5.66 8.49 40.50
CA VAL A 650 -4.69 7.41 40.26
C VAL A 650 -4.69 6.83 38.84
N CYS A 651 -5.72 7.13 38.04
CA CYS A 651 -5.82 6.61 36.67
C CYS A 651 -4.69 7.14 35.76
N HIS A 652 -4.14 6.26 34.92
CA HIS A 652 -3.19 6.60 33.86
C HIS A 652 -3.86 7.16 32.59
N HIS A 653 -5.16 7.49 32.66
CA HIS A 653 -5.93 8.27 31.67
C HIS A 653 -5.74 7.87 30.19
N PRO A 654 -5.89 6.56 29.85
CA PRO A 654 -5.70 6.09 28.48
C PRO A 654 -6.72 6.69 27.48
N CYS A 655 -7.83 7.21 27.98
CA CYS A 655 -8.87 7.89 27.20
C CYS A 655 -8.45 9.26 26.64
N GLU A 656 -7.42 9.91 27.21
CA GLU A 656 -6.94 11.21 26.71
C GLU A 656 -6.18 11.06 25.39
N THR A 657 -5.48 9.94 25.17
CA THR A 657 -4.69 9.72 23.95
C THR A 657 -5.54 9.68 22.68
N VAL A 658 -6.81 9.27 22.82
CA VAL A 658 -7.79 9.17 21.73
C VAL A 658 -8.78 10.33 21.71
N CYS A 659 -8.85 11.16 22.76
CA CYS A 659 -9.83 12.24 22.89
C CYS A 659 -9.20 13.61 22.61
N ARG A 660 -9.36 14.09 21.38
CA ARG A 660 -8.77 15.36 20.93
C ARG A 660 -9.84 16.43 20.76
N ALA A 661 -9.50 17.66 21.10
CA ALA A 661 -10.28 18.82 20.72
C ALA A 661 -10.15 19.03 19.20
N ARG A 662 -11.28 19.06 18.47
CA ARG A 662 -11.38 19.23 17.00
C ARG A 662 -11.02 17.96 16.18
N THR A 663 -11.52 17.94 14.94
CA THR A 663 -11.39 16.83 13.97
C THR A 663 -9.98 16.66 13.42
N THR A 664 -9.09 17.64 13.56
CA THR A 664 -7.71 17.62 13.06
C THR A 664 -6.72 18.14 14.11
N GLY A 665 -6.06 17.22 14.84
CA GLY A 665 -4.78 17.50 15.49
C GLY A 665 -4.74 18.46 16.69
N GLY A 666 -5.88 18.81 17.30
CA GLY A 666 -5.87 19.65 18.51
C GLY A 666 -5.45 18.90 19.79
N ASP A 667 -5.24 19.67 20.86
CA ASP A 667 -4.80 19.16 22.15
C ASP A 667 -5.76 18.12 22.74
N PRO A 668 -5.25 17.13 23.49
CA PRO A 668 -6.08 16.21 24.25
C PRO A 668 -7.02 16.96 25.21
N VAL A 669 -8.26 16.48 25.33
CA VAL A 669 -9.13 16.93 26.41
C VAL A 669 -8.52 16.47 27.73
N ALA A 670 -8.38 17.36 28.71
CA ALA A 670 -7.83 17.05 30.03
C ALA A 670 -8.84 16.27 30.91
N VAL A 671 -9.26 15.10 30.43
CA VAL A 671 -10.29 14.21 30.99
C VAL A 671 -10.07 13.95 32.48
N ARG A 672 -8.85 13.61 32.90
CA ARG A 672 -8.54 13.33 34.31
C ARG A 672 -8.63 14.59 35.17
N ALA A 673 -8.18 15.73 34.66
CA ALA A 673 -8.26 17.00 35.38
C ALA A 673 -9.72 17.45 35.54
N LEU A 674 -10.53 17.33 34.49
CA LEU A 674 -11.97 17.62 34.53
C LEU A 674 -12.71 16.67 35.49
N LYS A 675 -12.35 15.38 35.48
CA LYS A 675 -12.88 14.42 36.45
C LYS A 675 -12.49 14.80 37.89
N ARG A 676 -11.24 15.21 38.11
CA ARG A 676 -10.74 15.68 39.41
C ARG A 676 -11.49 16.93 39.88
N PHE A 677 -11.69 17.88 38.99
CA PHE A 677 -12.49 19.07 39.26
C PHE A 677 -13.87 18.70 39.78
N VAL A 678 -14.60 17.79 39.12
CA VAL A 678 -15.94 17.38 39.56
C VAL A 678 -15.93 16.73 40.95
N VAL A 679 -15.06 15.76 41.20
CA VAL A 679 -15.02 15.04 42.49
C VAL A 679 -14.48 15.89 43.64
N ASP A 680 -13.77 16.98 43.36
CA ASP A 680 -13.31 17.93 44.37
C ASP A 680 -14.38 18.98 44.71
N HIS A 681 -15.40 19.16 43.84
CA HIS A 681 -16.51 20.11 44.05
C HIS A 681 -17.84 19.44 44.46
N VAL A 682 -17.97 18.12 44.27
CA VAL A 682 -19.19 17.37 44.57
C VAL A 682 -18.86 16.23 45.52
N ALA A 683 -19.48 16.24 46.69
CA ALA A 683 -19.27 15.20 47.70
C ALA A 683 -19.76 13.83 47.20
N PRO A 684 -19.12 12.71 47.61
CA PRO A 684 -19.54 11.39 47.17
C PRO A 684 -20.99 11.02 47.47
N SER A 685 -21.57 11.59 48.53
CA SER A 685 -22.96 11.42 48.95
C SER A 685 -23.99 12.12 48.04
N ALA A 686 -23.55 13.00 47.12
CA ALA A 686 -24.44 13.73 46.23
C ALA A 686 -25.19 12.82 45.23
N PHE A 687 -24.73 11.59 45.03
CA PHE A 687 -25.43 10.59 44.24
C PHE A 687 -25.43 9.25 44.97
N VAL A 688 -26.62 8.82 45.38
CA VAL A 688 -26.87 7.47 45.90
C VAL A 688 -27.64 6.70 44.83
N ALA A 689 -27.10 5.56 44.40
CA ALA A 689 -27.77 4.71 43.44
C ALA A 689 -29.12 4.22 44.01
N PRO A 690 -30.20 4.21 43.24
CA PRO A 690 -31.48 3.65 43.70
C PRO A 690 -31.30 2.16 43.99
N VAL A 691 -31.45 1.77 45.25
CA VAL A 691 -31.26 0.38 45.71
C VAL A 691 -32.62 -0.32 45.73
N LYS A 692 -32.74 -1.46 45.04
CA LYS A 692 -33.89 -2.34 45.21
C LYS A 692 -33.81 -2.98 46.61
N PRO A 693 -34.79 -2.80 47.51
CA PRO A 693 -34.76 -3.46 48.81
C PRO A 693 -34.69 -4.98 48.64
N ALA A 694 -33.83 -5.65 49.40
CA ALA A 694 -33.74 -7.10 49.34
C ALA A 694 -35.01 -7.75 49.91
N ALA A 695 -35.67 -8.57 49.10
CA ALA A 695 -36.82 -9.37 49.52
C ALA A 695 -36.42 -10.39 50.60
N SER A 696 -37.41 -10.99 51.28
CA SER A 696 -37.17 -11.99 52.33
C SER A 696 -36.49 -13.25 51.80
N ASP A 697 -36.69 -13.58 50.53
CA ASP A 697 -36.13 -14.73 49.81
C ASP A 697 -34.92 -14.36 48.94
N ALA A 698 -34.40 -13.13 49.04
CA ALA A 698 -33.29 -12.67 48.23
C ALA A 698 -32.03 -13.54 48.42
N PRO A 699 -31.27 -13.84 47.34
CA PRO A 699 -30.01 -14.54 47.43
C PRO A 699 -29.03 -13.86 48.40
N ARG A 700 -28.37 -14.68 49.23
CA ARG A 700 -27.30 -14.25 50.14
C ARG A 700 -25.96 -14.50 49.48
N VAL A 701 -25.18 -13.45 49.27
CA VAL A 701 -23.89 -13.50 48.58
C VAL A 701 -22.78 -13.05 49.54
N ALA A 702 -21.75 -13.88 49.72
CA ALA A 702 -20.55 -13.47 50.42
C ALA A 702 -19.51 -12.97 49.41
N VAL A 703 -18.94 -11.79 49.66
CA VAL A 703 -17.82 -11.23 48.88
C VAL A 703 -16.60 -11.18 49.78
N ILE A 704 -15.53 -11.86 49.35
CA ILE A 704 -14.30 -11.98 50.15
C ILE A 704 -13.30 -10.93 49.66
N GLY A 705 -12.95 -10.00 50.55
CA GLY A 705 -12.11 -8.83 50.31
C GLY A 705 -12.92 -7.56 50.01
N ALA A 706 -12.60 -6.47 50.73
CA ALA A 706 -13.16 -5.13 50.55
C ALA A 706 -12.23 -4.21 49.75
N GLY A 707 -11.47 -4.76 48.80
CA GLY A 707 -10.77 -3.98 47.78
C GLY A 707 -11.72 -3.34 46.75
N PRO A 708 -11.21 -2.55 45.80
CA PRO A 708 -12.04 -1.86 44.80
C PRO A 708 -12.91 -2.82 43.98
N ALA A 709 -12.40 -4.01 43.63
CA ALA A 709 -13.17 -5.03 42.91
C ALA A 709 -14.29 -5.63 43.78
N GLY A 710 -13.98 -6.00 45.03
CA GLY A 710 -14.94 -6.60 45.96
C GLY A 710 -16.06 -5.63 46.33
N LEU A 711 -15.71 -4.38 46.68
CA LEU A 711 -16.70 -3.34 46.97
C LEU A 711 -17.56 -2.98 45.75
N THR A 712 -16.98 -2.97 44.54
CA THR A 712 -17.74 -2.79 43.30
C THR A 712 -18.74 -3.92 43.08
N ALA A 713 -18.30 -5.18 43.21
CA ALA A 713 -19.16 -6.34 43.07
C ALA A 713 -20.30 -6.31 44.10
N ALA A 714 -19.97 -6.03 45.36
CA ALA A 714 -20.94 -5.93 46.44
C ALA A 714 -21.98 -4.83 46.18
N HIS A 715 -21.53 -3.65 45.74
CA HIS A 715 -22.42 -2.54 45.39
C HIS A 715 -23.39 -2.92 44.26
N LEU A 716 -22.90 -3.48 43.15
CA LEU A 716 -23.74 -3.84 42.01
C LEU A 716 -24.75 -4.93 42.34
N LEU A 717 -24.34 -5.97 43.09
CA LEU A 717 -25.23 -7.03 43.55
C LEU A 717 -26.30 -6.50 44.52
N ALA A 718 -25.92 -5.60 45.43
CA ALA A 718 -26.84 -5.00 46.39
C ALA A 718 -27.88 -4.09 45.73
N VAL A 719 -27.49 -3.29 44.73
CA VAL A 719 -28.40 -2.44 43.94
C VAL A 719 -29.47 -3.29 43.22
N GLN A 720 -29.12 -4.52 42.81
CA GLN A 720 -30.04 -5.49 42.21
C GLN A 720 -30.98 -6.18 43.22
N GLY A 721 -30.83 -5.92 44.53
CA GLY A 721 -31.67 -6.46 45.59
C GLY A 721 -31.18 -7.75 46.23
N ASN A 722 -29.90 -8.11 46.06
CA ASN A 722 -29.29 -9.23 46.76
C ASN A 722 -28.79 -8.80 48.15
N ARG A 723 -28.80 -9.72 49.14
CA ARG A 723 -28.18 -9.48 50.45
C ARG A 723 -26.70 -9.85 50.36
N VAL A 724 -25.82 -8.88 50.57
CA VAL A 724 -24.37 -9.09 50.40
C VAL A 724 -23.64 -8.91 51.71
N THR A 725 -22.83 -9.89 52.10
CA THR A 725 -21.89 -9.75 53.23
C THR A 725 -20.48 -9.63 52.67
N VAL A 726 -19.81 -8.50 52.93
CA VAL A 726 -18.42 -8.26 52.56
C VAL A 726 -17.52 -8.60 53.74
N LEU A 727 -16.57 -9.50 53.53
CA LEU A 727 -15.65 -10.01 54.57
C LEU A 727 -14.24 -9.51 54.26
N GLU A 728 -13.68 -8.67 55.12
CA GLU A 728 -12.34 -8.08 54.94
C GLU A 728 -11.42 -8.52 56.07
N LYS A 729 -10.22 -8.97 55.71
CA LYS A 729 -9.18 -9.41 56.66
C LYS A 729 -8.60 -8.21 57.42
N GLU A 730 -8.43 -7.09 56.74
CA GLU A 730 -7.84 -5.89 57.31
C GLU A 730 -8.83 -5.13 58.23
N CYS A 731 -8.31 -4.20 59.02
CA CYS A 731 -9.11 -3.40 59.96
C CYS A 731 -9.95 -2.30 59.28
N LEU A 732 -9.65 -1.97 58.02
CA LEU A 732 -10.33 -0.95 57.23
C LEU A 732 -10.64 -1.48 55.82
N PRO A 733 -11.81 -1.12 55.24
CA PRO A 733 -12.12 -1.44 53.85
C PRO A 733 -11.31 -0.57 52.87
N GLY A 734 -11.14 -1.05 51.64
CA GLY A 734 -10.47 -0.35 50.54
C GLY A 734 -9.26 -1.12 49.97
N GLY A 735 -8.79 -2.16 50.66
CA GLY A 735 -7.69 -3.03 50.22
C GLY A 735 -6.46 -2.24 49.79
N MET A 736 -5.96 -2.50 48.57
CA MET A 736 -4.78 -1.81 48.02
C MET A 736 -4.93 -0.28 47.93
N LEU A 737 -6.15 0.26 47.85
CA LEU A 737 -6.34 1.72 47.87
C LEU A 737 -5.92 2.34 49.21
N VAL A 738 -6.11 1.61 50.31
CA VAL A 738 -5.68 2.00 51.65
C VAL A 738 -4.23 1.57 51.89
N CYS A 739 -3.87 0.33 51.57
CA CYS A 739 -2.59 -0.23 51.98
C CYS A 739 -1.40 0.18 51.10
N ALA A 740 -1.60 0.47 49.81
CA ALA A 740 -0.51 0.65 48.84
C ALA A 740 -0.39 2.06 48.25
N ILE A 741 -1.45 2.87 48.31
CA ILE A 741 -1.45 4.23 47.75
C ILE A 741 -1.22 5.24 48.90
N PRO A 742 -0.18 6.08 48.84
CA PRO A 742 0.08 7.10 49.87
C PRO A 742 -1.05 8.13 49.98
N GLU A 743 -1.29 8.62 51.19
CA GLU A 743 -2.38 9.54 51.50
C GLU A 743 -2.31 10.87 50.73
N TYR A 744 -1.12 11.42 50.49
CA TYR A 744 -0.96 12.64 49.69
C TYR A 744 -1.43 12.47 48.23
N ARG A 745 -1.47 11.23 47.71
CA ARG A 745 -1.94 10.91 46.37
C ARG A 745 -3.43 10.55 46.35
N LEU A 746 -3.93 9.93 47.42
CA LEU A 746 -5.33 9.58 47.62
C LEU A 746 -5.74 9.84 49.09
N PRO A 747 -6.36 11.00 49.38
CA PRO A 747 -6.73 11.39 50.74
C PRO A 747 -7.66 10.36 51.41
N ARG A 748 -7.37 10.00 52.67
CA ARG A 748 -8.10 8.93 53.38
C ARG A 748 -9.54 9.28 53.67
N ASP A 749 -9.81 10.52 54.05
CA ASP A 749 -11.17 10.98 54.35
C ASP A 749 -12.08 10.93 53.13
N LEU A 750 -11.55 11.29 51.95
CA LEU A 750 -12.28 11.23 50.69
C LEU A 750 -12.55 9.77 50.27
N LEU A 751 -11.56 8.89 50.42
CA LEU A 751 -11.72 7.48 50.12
C LEU A 751 -12.76 6.83 51.06
N ARG A 752 -12.74 7.17 52.35
CA ARG A 752 -13.74 6.71 53.33
C ARG A 752 -15.14 7.16 52.93
N ALA A 753 -15.33 8.45 52.63
CA ALA A 753 -16.62 8.97 52.17
C ALA A 753 -17.11 8.30 50.87
N GLU A 754 -16.19 7.95 49.96
CA GLU A 754 -16.50 7.25 48.71
C GLU A 754 -16.94 5.79 48.95
N ILE A 755 -16.30 5.09 49.89
CA ILE A 755 -16.67 3.74 50.33
C ILE A 755 -18.03 3.77 51.04
N ASP A 756 -18.24 4.69 51.96
CA ASP A 756 -19.50 4.83 52.70
C ASP A 756 -20.68 5.06 51.75
N ALA A 757 -20.48 5.84 50.68
CA ALA A 757 -21.49 6.06 49.64
C ALA A 757 -21.78 4.81 48.76
N LEU A 758 -20.97 3.75 48.83
CA LEU A 758 -21.27 2.47 48.16
C LEU A 758 -22.09 1.53 49.05
N LEU A 759 -21.91 1.64 50.36
CA LEU A 759 -22.62 0.84 51.36
C LEU A 759 -24.08 1.25 51.42
N ASN A 760 -24.96 0.27 51.59
CA ASN A 760 -26.40 0.47 51.69
C ASN A 760 -27.02 -0.60 52.57
N THR A 761 -28.33 -0.55 52.79
CA THR A 761 -29.06 -1.47 53.68
C THR A 761 -28.96 -2.95 53.31
N ASN A 762 -28.62 -3.27 52.06
CA ASN A 762 -28.45 -4.65 51.60
C ASN A 762 -27.01 -5.16 51.78
N ILE A 763 -26.06 -4.32 52.22
CA ILE A 763 -24.64 -4.67 52.39
C ILE A 763 -24.29 -4.68 53.88
N GLU A 764 -23.77 -5.81 54.34
CA GLU A 764 -23.14 -5.95 55.65
C GLU A 764 -21.62 -6.05 55.47
N LEU A 765 -20.86 -5.08 55.98
CA LEU A 765 -19.40 -5.10 55.94
C LEU A 765 -18.83 -5.59 57.28
N ARG A 766 -18.01 -6.64 57.25
CA ARG A 766 -17.30 -7.19 58.42
C ARG A 766 -15.80 -7.15 58.17
N CYS A 767 -15.11 -6.27 58.90
CA CYS A 767 -13.64 -6.17 58.89
C CYS A 767 -13.03 -7.14 59.92
N ASN A 768 -11.71 -7.30 59.90
CA ASN A 768 -10.96 -8.24 60.75
C ASN A 768 -11.43 -9.71 60.65
N THR A 769 -11.98 -10.11 59.49
CA THR A 769 -12.56 -11.43 59.26
C THR A 769 -11.87 -12.10 58.07
N ALA A 770 -11.07 -13.14 58.34
CA ALA A 770 -10.21 -13.81 57.38
C ALA A 770 -10.73 -15.20 56.97
N LEU A 771 -10.80 -15.43 55.65
CA LEU A 771 -11.11 -16.74 55.08
C LEU A 771 -10.05 -17.78 55.50
N GLY A 772 -10.50 -18.95 55.95
CA GLY A 772 -9.66 -20.04 56.43
C GLY A 772 -9.22 -19.91 57.90
N ARG A 773 -9.50 -18.77 58.56
CA ARG A 773 -9.29 -18.59 60.01
C ARG A 773 -10.61 -18.39 60.75
N ASP A 774 -11.41 -17.42 60.29
CA ASP A 774 -12.62 -16.97 60.99
C ASP A 774 -13.91 -17.54 60.36
N PHE A 775 -13.82 -18.00 59.10
CA PHE A 775 -14.88 -18.71 58.37
C PHE A 775 -14.26 -19.56 57.24
N THR A 776 -15.01 -20.53 56.72
CA THR A 776 -14.58 -21.46 55.65
C THR A 776 -15.42 -21.32 54.40
#